data_AF-A0AAC9QV12-F1
#
_entry.id   AF-A0AAC9QV12-F1
#
_cell.length_a   1.000
_cell.length_b   1.000
_cell.length_c   1.000
_cell.angle_alpha   90.00
_cell.angle_beta   90.00
_cell.angle_gamma   90.00
#
_symmetry.space_group_name_H-M   'P 1'
#
loop_
_entity.id
_entity.type
_entity.pdbx_description
1 polymer ?
#
loop_
_entity_poly.entity_id
_entity_poly.type
_entity_poly.pdbx_seq_one_letter_code
_entity_poly.pdbx_strand_id
1 'polypeptide(L)'
;MFERKKHRLSQSVTALLLALLLVIGAMPVTPALAQVAEGTEAAQEGTEALEENTAAAAAVAEAVIPTEENAPKNLTVLHTNDMHGALVSSGTSTIGADETAGIRAATEKTENTLLVDAGDATQGGTLAALSQGADVITLMNAAKYDAMALGNHEFDYGQDVLFENVRNADFPVLSANTVYKDTGRPILEGVPYAGGTQTNNGQYTIVERNGVKIGIFGVTTPETATKTNPKGIEGIAFNPVEPVAREMIKALKAQGAEVIICLAHLGVDPSTSKENSSVGLAEALGPDSGLDMIIDGHSHTVYSKAEPQSGILIEQTGSSSKNIGKISVTMDKGTNTVAGKLIDAEAAFKTCSPDPAVTALADQLVAANAGKLKPVIGNTRTALWGGWVGSSNIARVGEINLGNLIADAMTEGAKELLASDAYKDSPYKNLPIVALENGGGVRATIRRGDITVGDSINVLPFGNTLAFKEVTPAILYEALENGVSKVVSQDPETGLITGQGGCFPQISGMSFTYDPRNPARDVKTGEEGSRVTAIYLDGSSEPLKRDDTATKIVLCSNDYEIAGGDGYDMLVGLPSVGEGGSLEEVFRDHLTRLTAAGGGSFLAPASQGRIQTAGAYVPKPYAASIKVSGPDEMGSLAGKTVEYQVDGGAVQTGVLDENSVLSFDLLPDGPHGIRIGDADDVFINNYSGDVAVTAAVKEKLTINETPQPQPQPEPEPVKPEAQNEPAAANPHTGMTASARQAGSAAVGLLVLTTVVTAGAWRQRRQKAG
;
A
#
# COMPACT_ATOMS: atom_id res chain seq x y z
N MET A 1 15.31 13.48 55.69
CA MET A 1 14.25 14.51 55.71
C MET A 1 13.11 13.91 54.89
N PHE A 2 12.01 13.40 55.47
CA PHE A 2 10.96 14.13 56.21
C PHE A 2 10.51 15.36 55.38
N GLU A 3 9.45 15.31 54.55
CA GLU A 3 8.02 14.98 54.79
C GLU A 3 7.23 16.18 55.37
N ARG A 4 5.96 16.31 54.92
CA ARG A 4 4.88 17.26 55.32
C ARG A 4 4.78 18.51 54.41
N LYS A 5 3.59 19.06 54.14
CA LYS A 5 2.24 18.79 54.72
C LYS A 5 1.10 19.11 53.73
N LYS A 6 0.01 18.34 53.76
CA LYS A 6 -1.30 18.74 53.20
C LYS A 6 -2.06 19.62 54.22
N HIS A 7 -2.90 20.56 53.75
CA HIS A 7 -4.31 20.64 54.18
C HIS A 7 -5.17 21.73 53.49
N ARG A 8 -6.34 21.30 53.01
CA ARG A 8 -7.69 21.88 53.20
C ARG A 8 -7.87 23.42 53.21
N LEU A 9 -8.79 23.90 52.36
CA LEU A 9 -10.19 24.06 52.79
C LEU A 9 -11.17 23.95 51.60
N SER A 10 -12.44 23.68 51.91
CA SER A 10 -13.60 23.74 51.01
C SER A 10 -14.81 24.13 51.86
N GLN A 11 -15.67 25.03 51.36
CA GLN A 11 -17.14 25.05 51.54
C GLN A 11 -17.78 26.39 51.08
N SER A 12 -19.09 26.35 50.87
CA SER A 12 -20.04 27.47 50.70
C SER A 12 -19.91 28.29 49.40
N VAL A 13 -20.78 28.18 48.37
CA VAL A 13 -22.26 28.18 48.28
C VAL A 13 -22.89 29.59 48.34
N THR A 14 -23.17 30.11 47.15
CA THR A 14 -24.42 30.76 46.69
C THR A 14 -25.16 31.77 47.59
N ALA A 15 -25.33 33.03 47.12
CA ALA A 15 -26.65 33.66 46.87
C ALA A 15 -26.59 35.14 46.41
N LEU A 16 -27.65 35.59 45.69
CA LEU A 16 -28.10 36.97 45.38
C LEU A 16 -27.17 37.93 44.56
N LEU A 17 -27.68 38.90 43.78
CA LEU A 17 -28.84 38.92 42.86
C LEU A 17 -28.86 40.21 41.98
N LEU A 18 -29.41 40.08 40.76
CA LEU A 18 -30.24 41.05 40.01
C LEU A 18 -29.67 42.42 39.49
N ALA A 19 -30.25 42.81 38.34
CA ALA A 19 -30.15 44.04 37.54
C ALA A 19 -28.98 44.09 36.52
N LEU A 20 -29.21 44.41 35.23
CA LEU A 20 -30.35 45.14 34.63
C LEU A 20 -31.05 44.40 33.46
N LEU A 21 -32.31 44.78 33.21
CA LEU A 21 -33.22 44.40 32.12
C LEU A 21 -33.01 45.36 30.89
N LEU A 22 -33.62 45.28 29.69
CA LEU A 22 -34.71 44.47 29.08
C LEU A 22 -34.69 44.64 27.51
N VAL A 23 -35.72 44.10 26.84
CA VAL A 23 -36.24 44.37 25.46
C VAL A 23 -35.70 43.48 24.33
N ILE A 24 -36.49 42.93 23.37
CA ILE A 24 -37.86 42.34 23.30
C ILE A 24 -37.89 41.45 22.02
N GLY A 25 -38.65 40.34 22.00
CA GLY A 25 -38.97 39.57 20.78
C GLY A 25 -39.07 38.06 21.03
N ALA A 26 -40.15 37.49 21.57
CA ALA A 26 -41.47 37.24 20.94
C ALA A 26 -41.39 36.18 19.80
N MET A 27 -42.17 35.08 19.78
CA MET A 27 -43.32 34.67 20.61
C MET A 27 -43.50 33.10 20.62
N PRO A 28 -44.66 32.48 20.95
CA PRO A 28 -44.97 31.79 22.21
C PRO A 28 -45.00 30.23 22.15
N VAL A 29 -45.64 29.58 23.15
CA VAL A 29 -45.44 28.17 23.56
C VAL A 29 -46.75 27.35 23.68
N THR A 30 -46.87 26.23 22.95
CA THR A 30 -47.83 25.07 23.16
C THR A 30 -49.35 25.38 23.05
N PRO A 31 -50.31 24.41 23.13
CA PRO A 31 -50.21 22.94 23.33
C PRO A 31 -50.97 22.06 22.29
N ALA A 32 -51.15 20.77 22.60
CA ALA A 32 -51.69 19.72 21.73
C ALA A 32 -53.23 19.54 21.76
N LEU A 33 -53.76 18.80 20.78
CA LEU A 33 -55.11 18.19 20.75
C LEU A 33 -55.11 16.92 19.87
N ALA A 34 -56.20 16.13 19.87
CA ALA A 34 -56.28 14.76 19.31
C ALA A 34 -57.55 14.52 18.45
N GLN A 35 -57.92 13.23 18.22
CA GLN A 35 -59.05 12.69 17.40
C GLN A 35 -58.85 12.77 15.87
N VAL A 36 -59.38 11.86 15.02
CA VAL A 36 -60.20 10.60 15.12
C VAL A 36 -59.79 9.68 13.94
N ALA A 37 -60.07 8.37 13.83
CA ALA A 37 -60.75 7.32 14.64
C ALA A 37 -59.97 5.98 14.40
N GLU A 38 -60.44 4.71 14.47
CA GLU A 38 -61.73 4.03 14.74
C GLU A 38 -61.46 2.55 15.13
N GLY A 39 -62.50 1.73 15.43
CA GLY A 39 -62.39 0.24 15.42
C GLY A 39 -62.61 -0.53 16.74
N THR A 40 -63.85 -0.52 17.26
CA THR A 40 -64.54 -1.59 18.04
C THR A 40 -63.77 -2.55 18.99
N GLU A 41 -64.13 -2.48 20.29
CA GLU A 41 -64.84 -3.52 21.09
C GLU A 41 -64.64 -5.04 20.81
N ALA A 42 -64.68 -5.96 21.80
CA ALA A 42 -64.65 -5.88 23.27
C ALA A 42 -64.56 -7.31 23.88
N ALA A 43 -64.10 -7.45 25.14
CA ALA A 43 -64.37 -8.61 26.01
C ALA A 43 -64.06 -8.28 27.49
N GLN A 44 -64.93 -8.65 28.43
CA GLN A 44 -64.73 -8.47 29.88
C GLN A 44 -65.54 -9.54 30.67
N GLU A 45 -64.95 -10.08 31.76
CA GLU A 45 -65.55 -10.85 32.87
C GLU A 45 -66.54 -12.00 32.55
N GLY A 46 -66.21 -13.26 32.88
CA GLY A 46 -66.73 -13.92 34.10
C GLY A 46 -67.79 -14.97 33.73
N THR A 47 -68.12 -16.02 34.49
CA THR A 47 -67.69 -16.52 35.83
C THR A 47 -68.00 -18.03 35.93
N GLU A 48 -67.29 -18.75 36.82
CA GLU A 48 -67.66 -20.02 37.50
C GLU A 48 -68.22 -21.24 36.71
N ALA A 49 -67.51 -22.37 36.82
CA ALA A 49 -68.09 -23.71 36.85
C ALA A 49 -67.21 -24.67 37.68
N LEU A 50 -67.84 -25.52 38.50
CA LEU A 50 -67.25 -26.67 39.22
C LEU A 50 -67.34 -27.92 38.29
N GLU A 51 -66.79 -29.12 38.54
CA GLU A 51 -66.30 -29.76 39.77
C GLU A 51 -65.32 -30.93 39.42
N GLU A 52 -64.85 -31.69 40.43
CA GLU A 52 -64.12 -32.99 40.32
C GLU A 52 -62.67 -33.02 39.76
N ASN A 53 -61.72 -33.83 40.26
CA ASN A 53 -61.57 -34.47 41.60
C ASN A 53 -60.11 -34.96 41.84
N THR A 54 -59.78 -35.29 43.10
CA THR A 54 -58.63 -36.08 43.60
C THR A 54 -57.19 -35.54 43.43
N ALA A 55 -56.45 -35.56 44.54
CA ALA A 55 -55.10 -35.00 44.66
C ALA A 55 -53.96 -36.04 44.60
N ALA A 56 -52.76 -35.59 44.24
CA ALA A 56 -51.50 -36.21 44.64
C ALA A 56 -50.41 -35.13 44.85
N ALA A 57 -49.54 -35.34 45.83
CA ALA A 57 -48.61 -34.37 46.39
C ALA A 57 -47.71 -33.61 45.39
N ALA A 58 -47.68 -32.28 45.52
CA ALA A 58 -46.57 -31.45 45.09
C ALA A 58 -45.82 -30.94 46.34
N ALA A 59 -44.52 -31.24 46.45
CA ALA A 59 -43.67 -30.60 47.45
C ALA A 59 -43.39 -29.16 47.01
N VAL A 60 -43.34 -28.22 47.97
CA VAL A 60 -42.99 -26.83 47.68
C VAL A 60 -41.52 -26.78 47.27
N ALA A 61 -41.25 -26.57 45.99
CA ALA A 61 -39.94 -26.13 45.54
C ALA A 61 -39.77 -24.67 45.99
N GLU A 62 -38.88 -24.42 46.94
CA GLU A 62 -38.44 -23.05 47.23
C GLU A 62 -37.82 -22.48 45.95
N ALA A 63 -38.38 -21.36 45.47
CA ALA A 63 -37.77 -20.62 44.38
C ALA A 63 -36.47 -19.99 44.91
N VAL A 64 -35.34 -20.68 44.68
CA VAL A 64 -34.01 -20.19 45.03
C VAL A 64 -33.77 -18.90 44.27
N ILE A 65 -33.91 -17.77 44.98
CA ILE A 65 -33.47 -16.47 44.49
C ILE A 65 -31.96 -16.59 44.28
N PRO A 66 -31.43 -16.35 43.06
CA PRO A 66 -29.98 -16.40 42.84
C PRO A 66 -29.29 -15.41 43.76
N THR A 67 -28.29 -15.87 44.52
CA THR A 67 -27.29 -14.97 45.10
C THR A 67 -26.52 -14.31 43.96
N GLU A 68 -25.98 -13.10 44.16
CA GLU A 68 -25.18 -12.41 43.12
C GLU A 68 -24.01 -13.28 42.63
N GLU A 69 -23.51 -14.17 43.50
CA GLU A 69 -22.49 -15.19 43.27
C GLU A 69 -22.86 -16.25 42.20
N ASN A 70 -24.15 -16.36 41.82
CA ASN A 70 -24.67 -17.29 40.80
C ASN A 70 -25.30 -16.58 39.58
N ALA A 71 -25.16 -15.27 39.44
CA ALA A 71 -25.60 -14.56 38.23
C ALA A 71 -24.63 -14.82 37.06
N PRO A 72 -25.10 -15.00 35.81
CA PRO A 72 -24.21 -15.16 34.67
C PRO A 72 -23.27 -13.96 34.50
N LYS A 73 -21.96 -14.21 34.49
CA LYS A 73 -20.96 -13.15 34.24
C LYS A 73 -20.94 -12.88 32.72
N ASN A 74 -20.84 -11.61 32.36
CA ASN A 74 -20.70 -11.19 30.95
C ASN A 74 -19.40 -10.39 30.74
N LEU A 75 -18.72 -10.68 29.64
CA LEU A 75 -17.50 -10.06 29.14
C LEU A 75 -17.71 -9.66 27.67
N THR A 76 -17.18 -8.51 27.26
CA THR A 76 -17.06 -8.12 25.85
C THR A 76 -15.59 -8.16 25.45
N VAL A 77 -15.27 -8.75 24.31
CA VAL A 77 -13.94 -8.64 23.68
C VAL A 77 -14.12 -7.90 22.36
N LEU A 78 -13.63 -6.66 22.32
CA LEU A 78 -13.43 -5.92 21.07
C LEU A 78 -12.08 -6.34 20.49
N HIS A 79 -11.98 -6.44 19.16
CA HIS A 79 -10.69 -6.73 18.54
C HIS A 79 -10.48 -6.14 17.16
N THR A 80 -9.20 -6.02 16.81
CA THR A 80 -8.68 -5.68 15.48
C THR A 80 -7.61 -6.68 15.06
N ASN A 81 -7.24 -6.63 13.80
CA ASN A 81 -6.14 -7.35 13.17
C ASN A 81 -5.82 -6.62 11.85
N ASP A 82 -4.63 -6.84 11.30
CA ASP A 82 -4.25 -6.41 9.94
C ASP A 82 -4.56 -4.91 9.71
N MET A 83 -4.24 -4.07 10.71
CA MET A 83 -4.56 -2.63 10.66
C MET A 83 -3.66 -1.87 9.70
N HIS A 84 -2.42 -2.34 9.46
CA HIS A 84 -1.41 -1.69 8.59
C HIS A 84 -1.35 -0.16 8.76
N GLY A 85 -1.23 0.30 10.01
CA GLY A 85 -1.11 1.72 10.33
C GLY A 85 -2.38 2.57 10.13
N ALA A 86 -3.51 1.97 9.77
CA ALA A 86 -4.79 2.65 9.54
C ALA A 86 -5.51 3.04 10.85
N LEU A 87 -4.81 3.74 11.75
CA LEU A 87 -5.31 4.19 13.05
C LEU A 87 -5.66 5.69 13.08
N VAL A 88 -5.53 6.40 11.95
CA VAL A 88 -6.03 7.77 11.76
C VAL A 88 -7.34 7.71 10.96
N SER A 89 -8.43 8.21 11.54
CA SER A 89 -9.76 8.17 10.92
C SER A 89 -9.80 8.94 9.58
N SER A 90 -10.25 8.27 8.52
CA SER A 90 -10.26 8.80 7.15
C SER A 90 -11.69 8.86 6.60
N GLY A 91 -12.31 10.03 6.72
CA GLY A 91 -13.74 10.20 6.45
C GLY A 91 -14.56 9.22 7.28
N THR A 92 -15.50 8.51 6.65
CA THR A 92 -16.26 7.41 7.27
C THR A 92 -15.76 6.02 6.82
N SER A 93 -14.51 5.90 6.36
CA SER A 93 -13.99 4.69 5.67
C SER A 93 -12.95 3.88 6.46
N THR A 94 -12.49 4.42 7.57
CA THR A 94 -11.46 3.80 8.44
C THR A 94 -11.84 4.09 9.89
N ILE A 95 -11.97 3.05 10.71
CA ILE A 95 -12.16 3.17 12.16
C ILE A 95 -10.78 3.49 12.76
N GLY A 96 -10.50 4.78 13.02
CA GLY A 96 -9.25 5.18 13.67
C GLY A 96 -9.20 4.78 15.16
N ALA A 97 -8.08 5.07 15.81
CA ALA A 97 -7.91 4.82 17.24
C ALA A 97 -8.89 5.65 18.09
N ASP A 98 -9.36 6.79 17.59
CA ASP A 98 -10.34 7.65 18.25
C ASP A 98 -11.77 7.09 18.19
N GLU A 99 -12.20 6.58 17.03
CA GLU A 99 -13.45 5.80 16.93
C GLU A 99 -13.33 4.47 17.70
N THR A 100 -12.17 3.80 17.69
CA THR A 100 -11.93 2.60 18.49
C THR A 100 -12.10 2.87 19.99
N ALA A 101 -11.55 3.98 20.49
CA ALA A 101 -11.77 4.45 21.86
C ALA A 101 -13.24 4.77 22.14
N GLY A 102 -13.92 5.43 21.19
CA GLY A 102 -15.35 5.73 21.22
C GLY A 102 -16.24 4.49 21.32
N ILE A 103 -15.98 3.48 20.50
CA ILE A 103 -16.67 2.17 20.49
C ILE A 103 -16.43 1.44 21.83
N ARG A 104 -15.20 1.46 22.35
CA ARG A 104 -14.85 0.90 23.67
C ARG A 104 -15.62 1.60 24.79
N ALA A 105 -15.68 2.93 24.78
CA ALA A 105 -16.44 3.74 25.73
C ALA A 105 -17.97 3.55 25.61
N ALA A 106 -18.48 3.27 24.40
CA ALA A 106 -19.89 3.00 24.14
C ALA A 106 -20.34 1.57 24.51
N THR A 107 -19.44 0.69 24.96
CA THR A 107 -19.84 -0.62 25.49
C THR A 107 -20.60 -0.47 26.82
N GLU A 108 -21.67 -1.25 27.00
CA GLU A 108 -22.63 -1.12 28.13
C GLU A 108 -21.98 -1.13 29.52
N LYS A 109 -20.82 -1.78 29.65
CA LYS A 109 -19.95 -1.75 30.83
C LYS A 109 -18.49 -1.79 30.39
N THR A 110 -17.83 -0.64 30.31
CA THR A 110 -16.42 -0.56 29.91
C THR A 110 -15.49 -1.34 30.86
N GLU A 111 -15.85 -1.49 32.13
CA GLU A 111 -15.14 -2.36 33.10
C GLU A 111 -15.16 -3.86 32.75
N ASN A 112 -16.08 -4.27 31.88
CA ASN A 112 -16.27 -5.64 31.38
C ASN A 112 -15.75 -5.80 29.94
N THR A 113 -15.02 -4.83 29.41
CA THR A 113 -14.53 -4.83 28.03
C THR A 113 -13.01 -5.04 27.99
N LEU A 114 -12.58 -5.94 27.11
CA LEU A 114 -11.21 -5.99 26.59
C LEU A 114 -11.19 -5.41 25.17
N LEU A 115 -10.06 -4.81 24.80
CA LEU A 115 -9.70 -4.45 23.44
C LEU A 115 -8.36 -5.11 23.11
N VAL A 116 -8.31 -5.99 22.11
CA VAL A 116 -7.11 -6.76 21.75
C VAL A 116 -6.80 -6.66 20.26
N ASP A 117 -5.54 -6.81 19.89
CA ASP A 117 -5.10 -6.84 18.49
C ASP A 117 -4.44 -8.17 18.11
N ALA A 118 -4.69 -8.64 16.90
CA ALA A 118 -4.17 -9.91 16.38
C ALA A 118 -2.91 -9.76 15.50
N GLY A 119 -2.26 -8.60 15.47
CA GLY A 119 -1.00 -8.37 14.74
C GLY A 119 -1.15 -7.66 13.40
N ASP A 120 0.00 -7.30 12.82
CA ASP A 120 0.18 -6.44 11.66
C ASP A 120 -0.49 -5.07 11.82
N ALA A 121 -0.23 -4.48 12.99
CA ALA A 121 -0.61 -3.11 13.29
C ALA A 121 0.44 -2.10 12.80
N THR A 122 1.72 -2.42 12.93
CA THR A 122 2.81 -1.41 12.99
C THR A 122 3.47 -1.05 11.66
N GLN A 123 3.11 -1.71 10.56
CA GLN A 123 3.62 -1.47 9.20
C GLN A 123 2.61 -0.66 8.35
N GLY A 124 2.99 -0.21 7.16
CA GLY A 124 2.02 0.10 6.09
C GLY A 124 1.72 1.58 5.91
N GLY A 125 0.62 2.07 6.48
CA GLY A 125 0.14 3.44 6.26
C GLY A 125 1.16 4.52 6.62
N THR A 126 1.05 5.71 6.01
CA THR A 126 2.03 6.81 6.10
C THR A 126 2.56 7.11 7.51
N LEU A 127 1.70 7.13 8.53
CA LEU A 127 2.13 7.39 9.91
C LEU A 127 2.99 6.25 10.48
N ALA A 128 2.68 5.00 10.12
CA ALA A 128 3.46 3.83 10.49
C ALA A 128 4.84 3.85 9.82
N ALA A 129 4.91 4.09 8.51
CA ALA A 129 6.17 4.19 7.76
C ALA A 129 7.08 5.31 8.29
N LEU A 130 6.53 6.51 8.50
CA LEU A 130 7.31 7.66 9.01
C LEU A 130 7.75 7.50 10.48
N SER A 131 7.09 6.67 11.28
CA SER A 131 7.41 6.44 12.70
C SER A 131 8.04 5.09 13.00
N GLN A 132 8.20 4.24 11.98
CA GLN A 132 8.56 2.82 12.12
C GLN A 132 7.66 2.09 13.14
N GLY A 133 6.36 2.42 13.14
CA GLY A 133 5.35 1.87 14.04
C GLY A 133 5.18 2.58 15.40
N ALA A 134 6.11 3.44 15.83
CA ALA A 134 6.07 4.03 17.18
C ALA A 134 4.84 4.91 17.44
N ASP A 135 4.36 5.62 16.41
CA ASP A 135 3.16 6.47 16.52
C ASP A 135 1.86 5.64 16.44
N VAL A 136 1.91 4.46 15.81
CA VAL A 136 0.81 3.47 15.86
C VAL A 136 0.64 2.95 17.28
N ILE A 137 1.73 2.52 17.93
CA ILE A 137 1.71 2.08 19.33
C ILE A 137 1.22 3.20 20.25
N THR A 138 1.61 4.45 19.98
CA THR A 138 1.14 5.62 20.73
C THR A 138 -0.37 5.83 20.61
N LEU A 139 -0.96 5.57 19.44
CA LEU A 139 -2.42 5.59 19.22
C LEU A 139 -3.13 4.38 19.86
N MET A 140 -2.56 3.18 19.81
CA MET A 140 -3.09 1.99 20.51
C MET A 140 -3.09 2.19 22.04
N ASN A 141 -2.03 2.79 22.59
CA ASN A 141 -1.97 3.19 23.99
C ASN A 141 -3.09 4.18 24.33
N ALA A 142 -3.40 5.12 23.44
CA ALA A 142 -4.48 6.08 23.63
C ALA A 142 -5.87 5.43 23.59
N ALA A 143 -6.10 4.51 22.65
CA ALA A 143 -7.33 3.71 22.54
C ALA A 143 -7.53 2.66 23.66
N LYS A 144 -6.47 2.41 24.46
CA LYS A 144 -6.45 1.46 25.59
C LYS A 144 -6.66 0.01 25.16
N TYR A 145 -5.83 -0.45 24.22
CA TYR A 145 -5.60 -1.88 24.01
C TYR A 145 -5.08 -2.55 25.30
N ASP A 146 -5.48 -3.80 25.51
CA ASP A 146 -5.19 -4.62 26.69
C ASP A 146 -4.17 -5.73 26.41
N ALA A 147 -4.03 -6.17 25.16
CA ALA A 147 -3.00 -7.10 24.65
C ALA A 147 -2.90 -7.03 23.11
N MET A 148 -1.78 -7.49 22.55
CA MET A 148 -1.54 -7.62 21.10
C MET A 148 -0.78 -8.92 20.78
N ALA A 149 -1.03 -9.57 19.64
CA ALA A 149 -0.16 -10.61 19.09
C ALA A 149 0.88 -10.04 18.10
N LEU A 150 2.02 -10.72 17.91
CA LEU A 150 2.91 -10.39 16.79
C LEU A 150 2.36 -10.97 15.48
N GLY A 151 2.23 -10.13 14.45
CA GLY A 151 2.12 -10.58 13.07
C GLY A 151 3.48 -10.75 12.37
N ASN A 152 3.48 -10.87 11.05
CA ASN A 152 4.72 -10.99 10.26
C ASN A 152 5.35 -9.63 9.92
N HIS A 153 4.57 -8.58 9.70
CA HIS A 153 5.07 -7.25 9.37
C HIS A 153 5.56 -6.44 10.58
N GLU A 154 5.27 -6.89 11.81
CA GLU A 154 5.93 -6.38 13.04
C GLU A 154 7.47 -6.50 13.01
N PHE A 155 8.02 -7.32 12.12
CA PHE A 155 9.47 -7.53 11.95
C PHE A 155 10.10 -6.71 10.81
N ASP A 156 9.33 -5.99 9.99
CA ASP A 156 9.83 -5.40 8.73
C ASP A 156 10.90 -4.32 8.95
N TYR A 157 10.77 -3.52 10.02
CA TYR A 157 11.77 -2.53 10.43
C TYR A 157 12.92 -3.12 11.28
N GLY A 158 12.91 -4.44 11.53
CA GLY A 158 13.92 -5.17 12.29
C GLY A 158 13.66 -5.27 13.80
N GLN A 159 14.35 -6.23 14.43
CA GLN A 159 14.12 -6.63 15.82
C GLN A 159 14.34 -5.49 16.83
N ASP A 160 15.32 -4.61 16.59
CA ASP A 160 15.58 -3.47 17.49
C ASP A 160 14.37 -2.51 17.56
N VAL A 161 13.75 -2.22 16.41
CA VAL A 161 12.54 -1.39 16.30
C VAL A 161 11.34 -2.12 16.90
N LEU A 162 11.18 -3.41 16.62
CA LEU A 162 10.15 -4.25 17.26
C LEU A 162 10.26 -4.17 18.79
N PHE A 163 11.45 -4.38 19.36
CA PHE A 163 11.64 -4.28 20.80
C PHE A 163 11.48 -2.85 21.34
N GLU A 164 11.68 -1.80 20.54
CA GLU A 164 11.35 -0.42 20.94
C GLU A 164 9.83 -0.20 20.96
N ASN A 165 9.10 -0.65 19.95
CA ASN A 165 7.64 -0.63 19.90
C ASN A 165 7.01 -1.40 21.07
N VAL A 166 7.54 -2.57 21.45
CA VAL A 166 7.10 -3.32 22.64
C VAL A 166 7.38 -2.56 23.95
N ARG A 167 8.50 -1.82 24.06
CA ARG A 167 8.78 -0.96 25.24
C ARG A 167 7.84 0.24 25.34
N ASN A 168 7.41 0.76 24.20
CA ASN A 168 6.51 1.89 24.09
C ASN A 168 5.04 1.51 24.34
N ALA A 169 4.65 0.25 24.17
CA ALA A 169 3.28 -0.22 24.41
C ALA A 169 2.90 -0.22 25.91
N ASP A 170 1.70 0.27 26.25
CA ASP A 170 1.09 0.18 27.59
C ASP A 170 0.62 -1.26 27.93
N PHE A 171 0.54 -2.12 26.91
CA PHE A 171 0.01 -3.49 26.94
C PHE A 171 1.11 -4.53 26.58
N PRO A 172 0.99 -5.79 27.02
CA PRO A 172 1.89 -6.86 26.59
C PRO A 172 1.63 -7.25 25.13
N VAL A 173 2.72 -7.43 24.38
CA VAL A 173 2.72 -8.02 23.03
C VAL A 173 3.12 -9.50 23.14
N LEU A 174 2.49 -10.41 22.40
CA LEU A 174 2.53 -11.85 22.68
C LEU A 174 2.88 -12.68 21.44
N SER A 175 3.78 -13.65 21.59
CA SER A 175 3.98 -14.73 20.61
C SER A 175 4.64 -15.93 21.31
N ALA A 176 3.82 -16.94 21.64
CA ALA A 176 4.24 -18.11 22.40
C ALA A 176 5.13 -19.08 21.62
N ASN A 177 5.06 -19.05 20.28
CA ASN A 177 5.81 -19.95 19.39
C ASN A 177 7.05 -19.32 18.74
N THR A 178 7.23 -17.99 18.81
CA THR A 178 8.40 -17.31 18.21
C THR A 178 9.58 -17.29 19.16
N VAL A 179 10.68 -17.97 18.80
CA VAL A 179 11.83 -18.25 19.67
C VAL A 179 13.18 -17.98 19.01
N TYR A 180 14.21 -17.73 19.82
CA TYR A 180 15.60 -17.71 19.34
C TYR A 180 16.10 -19.14 19.01
N LYS A 181 16.72 -19.33 17.83
CA LYS A 181 17.21 -20.64 17.33
C LYS A 181 18.25 -21.32 18.21
N ASP A 182 19.01 -20.56 18.99
CA ASP A 182 20.15 -21.04 19.77
C ASP A 182 19.78 -21.53 21.18
N THR A 183 18.71 -20.98 21.74
CA THR A 183 18.29 -21.14 23.15
C THR A 183 16.87 -21.67 23.29
N GLY A 184 16.03 -21.56 22.26
CA GLY A 184 14.61 -21.94 22.30
C GLY A 184 13.74 -21.04 23.19
N ARG A 185 14.27 -19.91 23.66
CA ARG A 185 13.53 -18.95 24.51
C ARG A 185 12.61 -18.06 23.67
N PRO A 186 11.40 -17.69 24.15
CA PRO A 186 10.51 -16.76 23.46
C PRO A 186 11.20 -15.41 23.24
N ILE A 187 11.07 -14.82 22.04
CA ILE A 187 11.84 -13.61 21.70
C ILE A 187 11.49 -12.39 22.56
N LEU A 188 10.24 -12.34 23.06
CA LEU A 188 9.71 -11.28 23.91
C LEU A 188 9.91 -11.53 25.42
N GLU A 189 10.49 -12.68 25.83
CA GLU A 189 10.70 -13.01 27.25
C GLU A 189 11.75 -12.08 27.89
N GLY A 190 11.30 -11.23 28.81
CA GLY A 190 12.12 -10.24 29.52
C GLY A 190 12.14 -8.86 28.85
N VAL A 191 11.44 -8.66 27.73
CA VAL A 191 11.31 -7.33 27.11
C VAL A 191 10.43 -6.45 28.01
N PRO A 192 10.87 -5.25 28.42
CA PRO A 192 10.03 -4.35 29.22
C PRO A 192 8.87 -3.77 28.38
N TYR A 193 7.75 -3.44 29.03
CA TYR A 193 6.63 -2.70 28.45
C TYR A 193 6.04 -1.72 29.49
N ALA A 194 5.02 -0.95 29.10
CA ALA A 194 4.39 0.12 29.88
C ALA A 194 5.41 1.14 30.39
N GLY A 195 6.16 1.75 29.47
CA GLY A 195 7.26 2.67 29.79
C GLY A 195 8.42 1.99 30.55
N GLY A 196 8.55 0.67 30.41
CA GLY A 196 9.51 -0.15 31.15
C GLY A 196 9.14 -0.45 32.61
N THR A 197 7.89 -0.19 33.03
CA THR A 197 7.42 -0.49 34.39
C THR A 197 7.01 -1.93 34.60
N GLN A 198 6.72 -2.67 33.52
CA GLN A 198 6.34 -4.08 33.52
C GLN A 198 7.31 -4.90 32.67
N THR A 199 7.37 -6.21 32.89
CA THR A 199 8.25 -7.13 32.17
C THR A 199 7.41 -8.20 31.48
N ASN A 200 7.57 -8.33 30.17
CA ASN A 200 6.82 -9.29 29.38
C ASN A 200 7.36 -10.71 29.59
N ASN A 201 6.49 -11.71 29.71
CA ASN A 201 6.90 -13.12 29.60
C ASN A 201 6.97 -13.58 28.12
N GLY A 202 6.37 -12.79 27.23
CA GLY A 202 6.43 -12.97 25.78
C GLY A 202 5.44 -13.96 25.18
N GLN A 203 4.78 -14.79 25.98
CA GLN A 203 3.91 -15.88 25.50
C GLN A 203 2.43 -15.64 25.81
N TYR A 204 2.11 -15.21 27.03
CA TYR A 204 0.73 -15.04 27.49
C TYR A 204 0.57 -13.89 28.50
N THR A 205 -0.67 -13.46 28.75
CA THR A 205 -1.05 -12.63 29.89
C THR A 205 -2.30 -13.19 30.58
N ILE A 206 -2.55 -12.76 31.82
CA ILE A 206 -3.80 -13.02 32.54
C ILE A 206 -4.34 -11.67 33.01
N VAL A 207 -5.52 -11.31 32.51
CA VAL A 207 -6.22 -10.07 32.85
C VAL A 207 -7.50 -10.37 33.61
N GLU A 208 -7.87 -9.52 34.56
CA GLU A 208 -9.11 -9.66 35.32
C GLU A 208 -10.11 -8.57 34.92
N ARG A 209 -11.32 -8.96 34.54
CA ARG A 209 -12.45 -8.06 34.22
C ARG A 209 -13.71 -8.63 34.86
N ASN A 210 -14.53 -7.81 35.53
CA ASN A 210 -15.76 -8.28 36.21
C ASN A 210 -15.57 -9.48 37.18
N GLY A 211 -14.39 -9.60 37.82
CA GLY A 211 -14.05 -10.78 38.62
C GLY A 211 -13.98 -12.09 37.82
N VAL A 212 -13.65 -12.02 36.53
CA VAL A 212 -13.32 -13.13 35.63
C VAL A 212 -11.83 -13.08 35.33
N LYS A 213 -11.12 -14.20 35.52
CA LYS A 213 -9.75 -14.36 35.03
C LYS A 213 -9.73 -14.81 33.58
N ILE A 214 -9.13 -13.99 32.72
CA ILE A 214 -9.07 -14.22 31.28
C ILE A 214 -7.61 -14.44 30.90
N GLY A 215 -7.30 -15.67 30.47
CA GLY A 215 -5.99 -16.04 29.94
C GLY A 215 -5.92 -15.71 28.45
N ILE A 216 -4.86 -15.04 28.02
CA ILE A 216 -4.67 -14.63 26.62
C ILE A 216 -3.27 -15.08 26.21
N PHE A 217 -3.12 -15.86 25.14
CA PHE A 217 -1.80 -16.20 24.58
C PHE A 217 -1.71 -15.84 23.09
N GLY A 218 -0.52 -15.45 22.65
CA GLY A 218 -0.26 -15.10 21.25
C GLY A 218 0.33 -16.26 20.46
N VAL A 219 0.01 -16.39 19.17
CA VAL A 219 0.74 -17.26 18.22
C VAL A 219 0.91 -16.56 16.88
N THR A 220 2.10 -16.65 16.30
CA THR A 220 2.47 -15.99 15.02
C THR A 220 2.67 -17.05 13.94
N THR A 221 2.25 -16.76 12.71
CA THR A 221 2.38 -17.66 11.57
C THR A 221 3.84 -18.08 11.36
N PRO A 222 4.14 -19.39 11.24
CA PRO A 222 5.45 -19.83 10.79
C PRO A 222 5.80 -19.37 9.37
N GLU A 223 4.82 -18.91 8.59
CA GLU A 223 5.03 -18.37 7.25
C GLU A 223 5.77 -17.01 7.27
N THR A 224 5.88 -16.31 8.43
CA THR A 224 6.80 -15.18 8.69
C THR A 224 8.24 -15.48 8.22
N ALA A 225 8.66 -16.75 8.21
CA ALA A 225 9.95 -17.17 7.61
C ALA A 225 10.12 -16.83 6.11
N THR A 226 9.01 -16.51 5.43
CA THR A 226 8.91 -16.09 4.02
C THR A 226 8.07 -14.82 3.81
N LYS A 227 7.24 -14.44 4.78
CA LYS A 227 6.26 -13.32 4.76
C LYS A 227 6.82 -11.99 5.33
N THR A 228 8.14 -11.87 5.33
CA THR A 228 8.92 -10.81 6.01
C THR A 228 10.30 -10.74 5.38
N ASN A 229 10.91 -9.55 5.37
CA ASN A 229 12.33 -9.39 5.08
C ASN A 229 13.21 -10.27 6.00
N PRO A 230 13.99 -11.25 5.50
CA PRO A 230 14.74 -12.19 6.35
C PRO A 230 15.77 -11.55 7.30
N LYS A 231 16.19 -10.30 7.04
CA LYS A 231 17.04 -9.52 7.96
C LYS A 231 16.31 -9.22 9.27
N GLY A 232 15.00 -9.02 9.24
CA GLY A 232 14.17 -8.77 10.42
C GLY A 232 14.02 -10.00 11.32
N ILE A 233 14.23 -11.20 10.78
CA ILE A 233 14.06 -12.50 11.49
C ILE A 233 15.35 -13.31 11.60
N GLU A 234 16.52 -12.67 11.48
CA GLU A 234 17.79 -13.37 11.69
C GLU A 234 17.85 -13.95 13.11
N GLY A 235 18.26 -15.23 13.23
CA GLY A 235 18.27 -15.95 14.50
C GLY A 235 16.91 -16.42 15.03
N ILE A 236 15.77 -16.07 14.40
CA ILE A 236 14.41 -16.39 14.90
C ILE A 236 13.82 -17.64 14.21
N ALA A 237 13.21 -18.53 14.99
CA ALA A 237 12.42 -19.66 14.51
C ALA A 237 10.99 -19.62 15.08
N PHE A 238 10.07 -20.23 14.34
CA PHE A 238 8.66 -20.36 14.71
C PHE A 238 8.38 -21.82 15.01
N ASN A 239 8.02 -22.12 16.25
CA ASN A 239 7.63 -23.46 16.68
C ASN A 239 6.26 -23.85 16.09
N PRO A 240 5.97 -25.15 15.90
CA PRO A 240 4.67 -25.63 15.47
C PRO A 240 3.55 -25.13 16.39
N VAL A 241 2.43 -24.69 15.80
CA VAL A 241 1.39 -23.93 16.50
C VAL A 241 0.60 -24.80 17.50
N GLU A 242 0.13 -25.97 17.08
CA GLU A 242 -0.74 -26.85 17.89
C GLU A 242 -0.10 -27.33 19.22
N PRO A 243 1.18 -27.78 19.26
CA PRO A 243 1.81 -28.18 20.52
C PRO A 243 1.95 -27.00 21.50
N VAL A 244 2.32 -25.82 21.00
CA VAL A 244 2.47 -24.60 21.80
C VAL A 244 1.11 -24.15 22.35
N ALA A 245 0.06 -24.16 21.52
CA ALA A 245 -1.29 -23.82 21.96
C ALA A 245 -1.78 -24.74 23.10
N ARG A 246 -1.56 -26.06 22.99
CA ARG A 246 -1.90 -26.99 24.09
C ARG A 246 -1.12 -26.73 25.37
N GLU A 247 0.15 -26.34 25.28
CA GLU A 247 0.94 -25.96 26.44
C GLU A 247 0.41 -24.68 27.10
N MET A 248 0.11 -23.64 26.31
CA MET A 248 -0.45 -22.38 26.82
C MET A 248 -1.82 -22.57 27.45
N ILE A 249 -2.75 -23.28 26.80
CA ILE A 249 -4.08 -23.59 27.34
C ILE A 249 -3.94 -24.32 28.69
N LYS A 250 -3.06 -25.32 28.78
CA LYS A 250 -2.78 -26.06 30.02
C LYS A 250 -2.20 -25.16 31.11
N ALA A 251 -1.25 -24.28 30.78
CA ALA A 251 -0.63 -23.36 31.72
C ALA A 251 -1.63 -22.31 32.25
N LEU A 252 -2.51 -21.79 31.39
CA LEU A 252 -3.54 -20.81 31.75
C LEU A 252 -4.63 -21.44 32.64
N LYS A 253 -5.11 -22.65 32.31
CA LYS A 253 -6.02 -23.42 33.20
C LYS A 253 -5.39 -23.68 34.58
N ALA A 254 -4.11 -24.01 34.63
CA ALA A 254 -3.38 -24.23 35.89
C ALA A 254 -3.24 -22.95 36.75
N GLN A 255 -3.33 -21.77 36.15
CA GLN A 255 -3.35 -20.46 36.85
C GLN A 255 -4.78 -19.99 37.20
N GLY A 256 -5.80 -20.77 36.83
CA GLY A 256 -7.21 -20.51 37.11
C GLY A 256 -7.85 -19.50 36.17
N ALA A 257 -7.50 -19.51 34.87
CA ALA A 257 -8.28 -18.81 33.86
C ALA A 257 -9.68 -19.44 33.71
N GLU A 258 -10.72 -18.61 33.73
CA GLU A 258 -12.13 -18.97 33.49
C GLU A 258 -12.50 -18.85 32.00
N VAL A 259 -11.80 -18.00 31.25
CA VAL A 259 -11.89 -17.83 29.80
C VAL A 259 -10.47 -17.86 29.22
N ILE A 260 -10.26 -18.52 28.09
CA ILE A 260 -8.97 -18.60 27.38
C ILE A 260 -9.14 -18.15 25.93
N ILE A 261 -8.33 -17.17 25.53
CA ILE A 261 -8.29 -16.55 24.22
C ILE A 261 -6.94 -16.85 23.55
N CYS A 262 -6.97 -17.32 22.31
CA CYS A 262 -5.82 -17.35 21.42
C CYS A 262 -5.86 -16.08 20.55
N LEU A 263 -4.86 -15.21 20.68
CA LEU A 263 -4.60 -14.16 19.69
C LEU A 263 -3.68 -14.77 18.64
N ALA A 264 -4.27 -15.13 17.51
CA ALA A 264 -3.59 -15.73 16.38
C ALA A 264 -3.24 -14.66 15.36
N HIS A 265 -2.07 -14.81 14.75
CA HIS A 265 -1.76 -14.20 13.46
C HIS A 265 -1.41 -15.32 12.49
N LEU A 266 -2.42 -16.09 12.11
CA LEU A 266 -2.28 -17.37 11.41
C LEU A 266 -2.99 -17.38 10.06
N GLY A 267 -4.20 -16.82 10.01
CA GLY A 267 -5.04 -16.79 8.82
C GLY A 267 -5.97 -17.99 8.65
N VAL A 268 -6.93 -17.82 7.75
CA VAL A 268 -8.03 -18.75 7.46
C VAL A 268 -8.23 -19.02 5.96
N ASP A 269 -7.35 -18.51 5.10
CA ASP A 269 -7.46 -18.63 3.64
C ASP A 269 -6.88 -19.96 3.10
N PRO A 270 -7.16 -20.33 1.83
CA PRO A 270 -6.70 -21.59 1.25
C PRO A 270 -5.21 -21.66 0.86
N SER A 271 -4.46 -20.55 0.90
CA SER A 271 -3.02 -20.54 0.61
C SER A 271 -2.15 -20.75 1.85
N THR A 272 -2.65 -20.35 3.03
CA THR A 272 -2.06 -20.70 4.33
C THR A 272 -2.12 -22.23 4.54
N SER A 273 -0.99 -22.80 4.93
CA SER A 273 -0.87 -24.24 5.23
C SER A 273 -1.73 -24.68 6.42
N LYS A 274 -2.41 -25.84 6.35
CA LYS A 274 -3.40 -26.26 7.36
C LYS A 274 -2.81 -26.42 8.76
N GLU A 275 -1.57 -26.86 8.88
CA GLU A 275 -0.85 -26.98 10.15
C GLU A 275 -0.56 -25.63 10.82
N ASN A 276 -0.67 -24.53 10.06
CA ASN A 276 -0.36 -23.17 10.46
C ASN A 276 -1.57 -22.22 10.43
N SER A 277 -2.77 -22.66 10.01
CA SER A 277 -3.99 -21.83 9.97
C SER A 277 -4.86 -21.97 11.22
N SER A 278 -5.64 -20.95 11.57
CA SER A 278 -6.53 -21.01 12.75
C SER A 278 -7.62 -22.07 12.64
N VAL A 279 -8.09 -22.36 11.42
CA VAL A 279 -9.06 -23.44 11.17
C VAL A 279 -8.43 -24.80 11.49
N GLY A 280 -7.20 -25.04 11.00
CA GLY A 280 -6.48 -26.28 11.30
C GLY A 280 -6.09 -26.41 12.77
N LEU A 281 -5.75 -25.29 13.43
CA LEU A 281 -5.52 -25.25 14.87
C LEU A 281 -6.77 -25.63 15.67
N ALA A 282 -7.93 -25.04 15.36
CA ALA A 282 -9.19 -25.35 16.02
C ALA A 282 -9.61 -26.82 15.82
N GLU A 283 -9.58 -27.30 14.58
CA GLU A 283 -9.82 -28.72 14.24
C GLU A 283 -8.93 -29.67 15.04
N ALA A 284 -7.61 -29.39 15.08
CA ALA A 284 -6.65 -30.24 15.77
C ALA A 284 -6.81 -30.18 17.29
N LEU A 285 -7.10 -29.00 17.86
CA LEU A 285 -7.31 -28.83 19.30
C LEU A 285 -8.51 -29.66 19.80
N GLY A 286 -9.64 -29.61 19.08
CA GLY A 286 -10.87 -30.33 19.40
C GLY A 286 -11.70 -29.68 20.52
N PRO A 287 -12.94 -30.16 20.76
CA PRO A 287 -13.91 -29.49 21.63
C PRO A 287 -13.51 -29.52 23.12
N ASP A 288 -12.94 -30.63 23.58
CA ASP A 288 -12.46 -30.78 24.97
C ASP A 288 -11.14 -30.01 25.25
N SER A 289 -10.61 -29.28 24.26
CA SER A 289 -9.42 -28.43 24.45
C SER A 289 -9.65 -27.37 25.53
N GLY A 290 -10.87 -26.82 25.63
CA GLY A 290 -11.22 -25.65 26.45
C GLY A 290 -10.32 -24.46 26.16
N LEU A 291 -10.15 -24.17 24.87
CA LEU A 291 -9.95 -22.83 24.32
C LEU A 291 -11.35 -22.28 23.98
N ASP A 292 -11.67 -21.03 24.33
CA ASP A 292 -13.01 -20.48 24.08
C ASP A 292 -13.13 -19.83 22.69
N MET A 293 -12.07 -19.18 22.22
CA MET A 293 -12.03 -18.50 20.92
C MET A 293 -10.60 -18.34 20.39
N ILE A 294 -10.51 -18.23 19.07
CA ILE A 294 -9.37 -17.69 18.33
C ILE A 294 -9.80 -16.34 17.74
N ILE A 295 -8.99 -15.32 17.99
CA ILE A 295 -9.08 -14.01 17.33
C ILE A 295 -7.88 -13.95 16.39
N ASP A 296 -8.11 -13.83 15.08
CA ASP A 296 -7.10 -14.08 14.05
C ASP A 296 -6.74 -12.82 13.22
N GLY A 297 -5.65 -12.92 12.45
CA GLY A 297 -5.17 -11.95 11.48
C GLY A 297 -4.58 -12.63 10.23
N HIS A 298 -3.53 -12.06 9.66
CA HIS A 298 -2.76 -12.52 8.49
C HIS A 298 -3.52 -12.50 7.16
N SER A 299 -4.61 -13.27 7.04
CA SER A 299 -5.26 -13.51 5.75
C SER A 299 -6.26 -12.43 5.31
N HIS A 300 -6.25 -11.24 5.94
CA HIS A 300 -7.12 -10.09 5.65
C HIS A 300 -8.62 -10.42 5.51
N THR A 301 -9.09 -11.51 6.13
CA THR A 301 -10.40 -12.10 5.81
C THR A 301 -11.48 -11.56 6.74
N VAL A 302 -12.64 -11.20 6.19
CA VAL A 302 -13.83 -10.85 6.97
C VAL A 302 -14.50 -12.16 7.40
N TYR A 303 -14.24 -12.61 8.63
CA TYR A 303 -14.60 -13.95 9.12
C TYR A 303 -15.19 -13.90 10.53
N SER A 304 -16.27 -14.64 10.78
CA SER A 304 -16.78 -14.94 12.14
C SER A 304 -17.58 -16.24 12.07
N LYS A 305 -17.00 -17.37 12.50
CA LYS A 305 -17.62 -18.71 12.47
C LYS A 305 -17.04 -19.61 13.55
N ALA A 306 -17.85 -20.50 14.10
CA ALA A 306 -17.34 -21.63 14.87
C ALA A 306 -16.80 -22.73 13.93
N GLU A 307 -15.66 -23.33 14.27
CA GLU A 307 -15.16 -24.50 13.54
C GLU A 307 -16.05 -25.73 13.84
N PRO A 308 -16.55 -26.47 12.83
CA PRO A 308 -17.58 -27.51 13.03
C PRO A 308 -17.28 -28.67 13.99
N GLN A 309 -16.02 -29.05 14.21
CA GLN A 309 -15.63 -30.21 15.02
C GLN A 309 -15.35 -29.84 16.48
N SER A 310 -14.71 -28.70 16.70
CA SER A 310 -14.32 -28.17 18.01
C SER A 310 -15.34 -27.21 18.62
N GLY A 311 -16.16 -26.54 17.80
CA GLY A 311 -17.06 -25.48 18.24
C GLY A 311 -16.37 -24.17 18.61
N ILE A 312 -15.04 -24.08 18.49
CA ILE A 312 -14.26 -22.89 18.82
C ILE A 312 -14.60 -21.77 17.82
N LEU A 313 -14.97 -20.59 18.34
CA LEU A 313 -15.19 -19.40 17.51
C LEU A 313 -13.87 -18.87 16.96
N ILE A 314 -13.81 -18.64 15.64
CA ILE A 314 -12.74 -17.93 14.95
C ILE A 314 -13.32 -16.62 14.39
N GLU A 315 -12.72 -15.47 14.70
CA GLU A 315 -13.14 -14.15 14.20
C GLU A 315 -11.96 -13.29 13.73
N GLN A 316 -12.14 -12.59 12.61
CA GLN A 316 -11.17 -11.73 11.93
C GLN A 316 -11.90 -10.59 11.21
N THR A 317 -11.39 -9.36 11.27
CA THR A 317 -12.13 -8.13 10.91
C THR A 317 -11.94 -7.67 9.46
N GLY A 318 -11.29 -8.47 8.60
CA GLY A 318 -10.74 -7.99 7.33
C GLY A 318 -9.37 -7.34 7.56
N SER A 319 -9.13 -6.17 6.96
CA SER A 319 -7.90 -5.37 7.16
C SER A 319 -8.13 -3.87 6.92
N SER A 320 -7.12 -3.05 7.23
CA SER A 320 -7.13 -1.58 7.12
C SER A 320 -8.20 -0.89 8.00
N SER A 321 -8.50 -1.46 9.17
CA SER A 321 -9.48 -0.93 10.15
C SER A 321 -10.88 -0.65 9.56
N LYS A 322 -11.31 -1.45 8.58
CA LYS A 322 -12.64 -1.31 7.93
C LYS A 322 -13.78 -1.87 8.80
N ASN A 323 -13.47 -2.78 9.71
CA ASN A 323 -14.37 -3.31 10.73
C ASN A 323 -13.63 -3.44 12.06
N ILE A 324 -14.38 -3.46 13.17
CA ILE A 324 -13.93 -3.91 14.49
C ILE A 324 -14.77 -5.12 14.91
N GLY A 325 -14.13 -6.13 15.49
CA GLY A 325 -14.82 -7.31 16.02
C GLY A 325 -15.40 -7.05 17.41
N LYS A 326 -16.51 -7.71 17.75
CA LYS A 326 -17.16 -7.65 19.06
C LYS A 326 -17.71 -9.02 19.44
N ILE A 327 -16.90 -9.79 20.15
CA ILE A 327 -17.30 -11.06 20.74
C ILE A 327 -17.95 -10.79 22.10
N SER A 328 -19.13 -11.35 22.30
CA SER A 328 -19.83 -11.39 23.60
C SER A 328 -19.61 -12.74 24.25
N VAL A 329 -19.20 -12.76 25.52
CA VAL A 329 -18.96 -14.00 26.30
C VAL A 329 -19.84 -14.02 27.53
N THR A 330 -20.73 -15.02 27.61
CA THR A 330 -21.58 -15.28 28.78
C THR A 330 -21.12 -16.57 29.46
N MET A 331 -20.75 -16.45 30.73
CA MET A 331 -20.38 -17.59 31.59
C MET A 331 -21.57 -17.99 32.45
N ASP A 332 -22.10 -19.21 32.25
CA ASP A 332 -23.17 -19.78 33.08
C ASP A 332 -22.85 -21.22 33.49
N LYS A 333 -22.88 -21.50 34.80
CA LYS A 333 -22.72 -22.84 35.41
C LYS A 333 -21.50 -23.66 34.93
N GLY A 334 -20.41 -22.98 34.55
CA GLY A 334 -19.18 -23.62 34.05
C GLY A 334 -19.16 -23.88 32.54
N THR A 335 -20.16 -23.39 31.80
CA THR A 335 -20.17 -23.34 30.34
C THR A 335 -20.00 -21.89 29.87
N ASN A 336 -19.05 -21.68 28.97
CA ASN A 336 -18.85 -20.40 28.30
C ASN A 336 -19.60 -20.41 26.96
N THR A 337 -20.45 -19.41 26.73
CA THR A 337 -21.11 -19.19 25.44
C THR A 337 -20.49 -17.97 24.78
N VAL A 338 -19.88 -18.18 23.61
CA VAL A 338 -19.25 -17.13 22.80
C VAL A 338 -20.12 -16.77 21.59
N ALA A 339 -20.30 -15.48 21.32
CA ALA A 339 -21.10 -14.98 20.20
C ALA A 339 -20.39 -13.82 19.50
N GLY A 340 -19.95 -14.07 18.27
CA GLY A 340 -19.21 -13.15 17.43
C GLY A 340 -20.06 -12.11 16.70
N LYS A 341 -19.46 -10.95 16.37
CA LYS A 341 -20.06 -9.92 15.50
C LYS A 341 -19.03 -8.88 15.07
N LEU A 342 -18.86 -8.73 13.76
CA LEU A 342 -18.17 -7.58 13.17
C LEU A 342 -19.07 -6.33 13.11
N ILE A 343 -18.45 -5.16 13.32
CA ILE A 343 -19.05 -3.83 13.17
C ILE A 343 -18.24 -3.09 12.10
N ASP A 344 -18.85 -2.84 10.95
CA ASP A 344 -18.23 -2.06 9.88
C ASP A 344 -18.11 -0.56 10.22
N ALA A 345 -17.24 0.15 9.50
CA ALA A 345 -17.04 1.59 9.69
C ALA A 345 -18.34 2.40 9.57
N GLU A 346 -19.20 2.12 8.57
CA GLU A 346 -20.45 2.86 8.37
C GLU A 346 -21.42 2.68 9.55
N ALA A 347 -21.44 1.51 10.18
CA ALA A 347 -22.18 1.24 11.41
C ALA A 347 -21.55 1.94 12.63
N ALA A 348 -20.22 1.93 12.76
CA ALA A 348 -19.50 2.61 13.84
C ALA A 348 -19.77 4.12 13.84
N PHE A 349 -19.51 4.81 12.72
CA PHE A 349 -19.73 6.25 12.54
C PHE A 349 -21.19 6.71 12.72
N LYS A 350 -22.17 5.78 12.70
CA LYS A 350 -23.59 6.07 12.98
C LYS A 350 -24.01 5.86 14.43
N THR A 351 -23.25 5.11 15.22
CA THR A 351 -23.68 4.62 16.55
C THR A 351 -22.76 5.03 17.69
N CYS A 352 -21.51 5.38 17.38
CA CYS A 352 -20.50 5.83 18.33
C CYS A 352 -20.12 7.29 18.08
N SER A 353 -19.11 7.79 18.78
CA SER A 353 -18.48 9.09 18.53
C SER A 353 -17.02 8.99 18.94
N PRO A 354 -16.09 9.65 18.23
CA PRO A 354 -14.67 9.47 18.46
C PRO A 354 -14.26 10.12 19.79
N ASP A 355 -13.26 9.55 20.47
CA ASP A 355 -12.68 10.18 21.66
C ASP A 355 -11.89 11.44 21.24
N PRO A 356 -12.29 12.65 21.67
CA PRO A 356 -11.70 13.89 21.18
C PRO A 356 -10.26 14.13 21.67
N ALA A 357 -9.80 13.43 22.73
CA ALA A 357 -8.41 13.48 23.14
C ALA A 357 -7.53 12.57 22.26
N VAL A 358 -8.08 11.45 21.77
CA VAL A 358 -7.40 10.58 20.81
C VAL A 358 -7.37 11.21 19.42
N THR A 359 -8.45 11.86 18.96
CA THR A 359 -8.44 12.64 17.70
C THR A 359 -7.37 13.72 17.74
N ALA A 360 -7.31 14.51 18.81
CA ALA A 360 -6.31 15.57 18.98
C ALA A 360 -4.86 15.03 19.04
N LEU A 361 -4.67 13.80 19.55
CA LEU A 361 -3.38 13.12 19.51
C LEU A 361 -3.02 12.68 18.09
N ALA A 362 -3.96 12.11 17.32
CA ALA A 362 -3.73 11.74 15.93
C ALA A 362 -3.34 12.95 15.07
N ASP A 363 -4.08 14.07 15.20
CA ASP A 363 -3.73 15.36 14.57
C ASP A 363 -2.31 15.82 14.94
N GLN A 364 -1.95 15.73 16.22
CA GLN A 364 -0.61 16.12 16.70
C GLN A 364 0.49 15.25 16.11
N LEU A 365 0.28 13.93 16.02
CA LEU A 365 1.27 12.99 15.47
C LEU A 365 1.43 13.19 13.96
N VAL A 366 0.34 13.38 13.21
CA VAL A 366 0.39 13.72 11.78
C VAL A 366 1.15 15.05 11.57
N ALA A 367 0.86 16.07 12.37
CA ALA A 367 1.55 17.37 12.30
C ALA A 367 3.04 17.27 12.66
N ALA A 368 3.42 16.44 13.64
CA ALA A 368 4.82 16.22 14.00
C ALA A 368 5.60 15.50 12.88
N ASN A 369 4.98 14.54 12.20
CA ASN A 369 5.59 13.79 11.11
C ASN A 369 5.67 14.55 9.77
N ALA A 370 4.94 15.66 9.60
CA ALA A 370 4.99 16.50 8.41
C ALA A 370 6.39 17.08 8.09
N GLY A 371 7.34 17.05 9.04
CA GLY A 371 8.76 17.33 8.78
C GLY A 371 9.49 16.21 8.04
N LYS A 372 9.15 14.94 8.32
CA LYS A 372 9.81 13.74 7.77
C LYS A 372 9.47 13.47 6.29
N LEU A 373 8.42 14.08 5.76
CA LEU A 373 8.07 14.06 4.33
C LEU A 373 9.02 14.89 3.45
N LYS A 374 9.78 15.82 4.04
CA LYS A 374 10.57 16.85 3.32
C LYS A 374 11.99 16.47 2.86
N PRO A 375 12.69 15.45 3.40
CA PRO A 375 14.02 15.08 2.90
C PRO A 375 13.98 14.69 1.42
N VAL A 376 14.99 15.15 0.67
CA VAL A 376 15.19 14.80 -0.74
C VAL A 376 15.87 13.43 -0.83
N ILE A 377 15.23 12.51 -1.55
CA ILE A 377 15.67 11.12 -1.77
C ILE A 377 16.30 10.93 -3.16
N GLY A 378 15.99 11.81 -4.11
CA GLY A 378 16.50 11.72 -5.47
C GLY A 378 16.32 13.02 -6.26
N ASN A 379 16.80 13.04 -7.51
CA ASN A 379 16.57 14.15 -8.43
C ASN A 379 16.38 13.63 -9.86
N THR A 380 15.34 14.11 -10.54
CA THR A 380 15.01 13.70 -11.91
C THR A 380 14.97 14.89 -12.87
N ARG A 381 15.58 14.70 -14.06
CA ARG A 381 15.64 15.71 -15.13
C ARG A 381 14.38 15.76 -16.01
N THR A 382 13.46 14.82 -15.82
CA THR A 382 12.13 14.74 -16.45
C THR A 382 11.06 14.42 -15.38
N ALA A 383 9.82 14.84 -15.59
CA ALA A 383 8.70 14.36 -14.77
C ALA A 383 8.52 12.84 -14.89
N LEU A 384 8.12 12.21 -13.78
CA LEU A 384 7.77 10.79 -13.71
C LEU A 384 6.24 10.71 -13.69
N TRP A 385 5.67 10.40 -14.84
CA TRP A 385 4.26 10.45 -15.16
C TRP A 385 3.51 9.28 -14.56
N GLY A 386 2.44 9.56 -13.82
CA GLY A 386 1.59 8.55 -13.19
C GLY A 386 0.32 9.14 -12.56
N GLY A 387 -0.62 8.26 -12.22
CA GLY A 387 -1.92 8.66 -11.71
C GLY A 387 -2.74 9.46 -12.74
N TRP A 388 -3.39 10.52 -12.26
CA TRP A 388 -4.25 11.40 -13.08
C TRP A 388 -3.47 12.55 -13.71
N VAL A 389 -3.63 12.71 -15.03
CA VAL A 389 -3.16 13.87 -15.80
C VAL A 389 -4.31 14.34 -16.67
N GLY A 390 -4.61 15.65 -16.64
CA GLY A 390 -5.79 16.22 -17.30
C GLY A 390 -7.08 15.56 -16.80
N SER A 391 -7.82 14.92 -17.72
CA SER A 391 -9.05 14.15 -17.42
C SER A 391 -8.87 12.63 -17.48
N SER A 392 -7.64 12.13 -17.61
CA SER A 392 -7.32 10.72 -17.82
C SER A 392 -6.44 10.17 -16.70
N ASN A 393 -6.62 8.91 -16.31
CA ASN A 393 -5.64 8.23 -15.48
C ASN A 393 -4.67 7.46 -16.40
N ILE A 394 -3.51 8.05 -16.67
CA ILE A 394 -2.60 7.59 -17.73
C ILE A 394 -1.96 6.24 -17.42
N ALA A 395 -1.76 5.93 -16.13
CA ALA A 395 -1.30 4.63 -15.65
C ALA A 395 -2.26 3.46 -16.00
N ARG A 396 -3.51 3.78 -16.35
CA ARG A 396 -4.60 2.83 -16.63
C ARG A 396 -4.92 2.68 -18.13
N VAL A 397 -4.11 3.30 -18.99
CA VAL A 397 -4.30 3.38 -20.44
C VAL A 397 -3.14 2.73 -21.20
N GLY A 398 -1.91 2.94 -20.74
CA GLY A 398 -0.69 2.55 -21.45
C GLY A 398 0.53 2.56 -20.54
N GLU A 399 1.69 2.26 -21.13
CA GLU A 399 2.99 2.32 -20.44
C GLU A 399 3.34 3.74 -19.99
N ILE A 400 3.83 3.87 -18.76
CA ILE A 400 4.30 5.13 -18.18
C ILE A 400 5.64 4.95 -17.46
N ASN A 401 6.49 5.98 -17.53
CA ASN A 401 7.84 5.92 -16.98
C ASN A 401 7.89 5.71 -15.45
N LEU A 402 6.93 6.23 -14.69
CA LEU A 402 6.86 5.98 -13.25
C LEU A 402 6.45 4.53 -12.94
N GLY A 403 5.51 3.97 -13.70
CA GLY A 403 5.13 2.56 -13.58
C GLY A 403 6.29 1.61 -13.88
N ASN A 404 7.03 1.89 -14.97
CA ASN A 404 8.26 1.17 -15.30
C ASN A 404 9.30 1.25 -14.16
N LEU A 405 9.49 2.42 -13.53
CA LEU A 405 10.44 2.60 -12.43
C LEU A 405 10.02 1.88 -11.14
N ILE A 406 8.73 1.79 -10.85
CA ILE A 406 8.21 1.01 -9.71
C ILE A 406 8.44 -0.48 -9.98
N ALA A 407 8.09 -0.98 -11.16
CA ALA A 407 8.34 -2.36 -11.54
C ALA A 407 9.85 -2.70 -11.61
N ASP A 408 10.71 -1.75 -12.03
CA ASP A 408 12.16 -1.90 -11.99
C ASP A 408 12.66 -2.07 -10.55
N ALA A 409 12.17 -1.22 -9.63
CA ALA A 409 12.46 -1.31 -8.20
C ALA A 409 11.98 -2.66 -7.61
N MET A 410 10.80 -3.15 -7.99
CA MET A 410 10.31 -4.48 -7.60
C MET A 410 11.29 -5.59 -8.01
N THR A 411 11.74 -5.62 -9.27
CA THR A 411 12.69 -6.66 -9.72
C THR A 411 14.07 -6.49 -9.07
N GLU A 412 14.51 -5.27 -8.76
CA GLU A 412 15.80 -5.03 -8.09
C GLU A 412 15.76 -5.55 -6.64
N GLY A 413 14.71 -5.21 -5.88
CA GLY A 413 14.48 -5.73 -4.53
C GLY A 413 14.38 -7.26 -4.50
N ALA A 414 13.71 -7.86 -5.48
CA ALA A 414 13.65 -9.32 -5.65
C ALA A 414 15.03 -9.94 -5.90
N LYS A 415 15.83 -9.34 -6.80
CA LYS A 415 17.19 -9.78 -7.13
C LYS A 415 18.10 -9.72 -5.90
N GLU A 416 18.01 -8.65 -5.09
CA GLU A 416 18.75 -8.54 -3.83
C GLU A 416 18.33 -9.59 -2.80
N LEU A 417 17.02 -9.81 -2.64
CA LEU A 417 16.51 -10.77 -1.65
C LEU A 417 16.93 -12.20 -2.00
N LEU A 418 16.73 -12.62 -3.26
CA LEU A 418 17.12 -13.94 -3.75
C LEU A 418 18.65 -14.12 -3.81
N ALA A 419 19.42 -13.03 -3.89
CA ALA A 419 20.87 -13.08 -3.75
C ALA A 419 21.35 -13.33 -2.32
N SER A 420 20.56 -12.99 -1.29
CA SER A 420 20.94 -13.06 0.13
C SER A 420 21.21 -14.48 0.67
N ASP A 421 21.84 -14.55 1.85
CA ASP A 421 22.15 -15.82 2.53
C ASP A 421 20.92 -16.61 2.98
N ALA A 422 19.76 -15.96 3.18
CA ALA A 422 18.49 -16.63 3.46
C ALA A 422 18.01 -17.46 2.25
N TYR A 423 18.32 -17.01 1.04
CA TYR A 423 17.92 -17.64 -0.23
C TYR A 423 19.07 -18.37 -0.93
N LYS A 424 20.23 -18.55 -0.29
CA LYS A 424 21.42 -19.16 -0.91
C LYS A 424 21.20 -20.57 -1.48
N ASP A 425 20.36 -21.36 -0.83
CA ASP A 425 20.00 -22.74 -1.20
C ASP A 425 18.63 -22.82 -1.92
N SER A 426 18.03 -21.66 -2.25
CA SER A 426 16.69 -21.58 -2.85
C SER A 426 16.69 -21.96 -4.33
N PRO A 427 15.68 -22.73 -4.82
CA PRO A 427 15.54 -23.02 -6.25
C PRO A 427 15.26 -21.77 -7.09
N TYR A 428 14.77 -20.69 -6.49
CA TYR A 428 14.35 -19.47 -7.18
C TYR A 428 15.50 -18.55 -7.60
N LYS A 429 16.69 -18.73 -6.99
CA LYS A 429 17.84 -17.81 -7.10
C LYS A 429 18.37 -17.57 -8.52
N ASN A 430 18.13 -18.48 -9.46
CA ASN A 430 18.62 -18.41 -10.84
C ASN A 430 17.48 -18.40 -11.89
N LEU A 431 16.22 -18.20 -11.47
CA LEU A 431 15.09 -18.10 -12.40
C LEU A 431 15.01 -16.70 -13.03
N PRO A 432 14.30 -16.55 -14.17
CA PRO A 432 13.89 -15.23 -14.65
C PRO A 432 13.02 -14.53 -13.59
N ILE A 433 13.23 -13.23 -13.43
CA ILE A 433 12.49 -12.36 -12.50
C ILE A 433 11.80 -11.28 -13.32
N VAL A 434 10.47 -11.24 -13.25
CA VAL A 434 9.61 -10.24 -13.90
C VAL A 434 8.78 -9.53 -12.83
N ALA A 435 8.33 -8.30 -13.08
CA ALA A 435 7.45 -7.57 -12.19
C ALA A 435 6.21 -7.02 -12.89
N LEU A 436 5.14 -6.84 -12.10
CA LEU A 436 3.86 -6.28 -12.49
C LEU A 436 3.33 -5.38 -11.35
N GLU A 437 3.03 -4.12 -11.67
CA GLU A 437 2.37 -3.13 -10.80
C GLU A 437 1.13 -2.59 -11.53
N ASN A 438 -0.05 -2.66 -10.92
CA ASN A 438 -1.27 -2.12 -11.50
C ASN A 438 -1.27 -0.57 -11.56
N GLY A 439 -1.86 -0.01 -12.63
CA GLY A 439 -2.26 1.40 -12.71
C GLY A 439 -3.32 1.82 -11.66
N GLY A 440 -3.79 0.87 -10.86
CA GLY A 440 -4.51 1.08 -9.61
C GLY A 440 -3.61 1.63 -8.49
N GLY A 441 -2.42 1.05 -8.36
CA GLY A 441 -1.38 1.37 -7.37
C GLY A 441 -0.71 2.73 -7.60
N VAL A 442 -0.28 3.03 -8.83
CA VAL A 442 0.43 4.29 -9.16
C VAL A 442 -0.48 5.54 -9.04
N ARG A 443 -0.37 6.31 -7.96
CA ARG A 443 -1.36 7.36 -7.61
C ARG A 443 -1.09 8.78 -8.11
N ALA A 444 0.16 9.16 -8.31
CA ALA A 444 0.56 10.55 -8.57
C ALA A 444 1.66 10.64 -9.66
N THR A 445 1.90 11.86 -10.13
CA THR A 445 3.05 12.22 -10.98
C THR A 445 4.09 12.93 -10.12
N ILE A 446 5.35 12.50 -10.19
CA ILE A 446 6.48 13.21 -9.56
C ILE A 446 6.99 14.26 -10.55
N ARG A 447 7.14 15.52 -10.12
CA ARG A 447 7.61 16.60 -11.00
C ARG A 447 9.12 16.53 -11.21
N ARG A 448 9.58 17.15 -12.31
CA ARG A 448 10.99 17.41 -12.60
C ARG A 448 11.64 18.18 -11.44
N GLY A 449 12.81 17.74 -10.99
CA GLY A 449 13.58 18.36 -9.91
C GLY A 449 13.88 17.38 -8.78
N ASP A 450 13.98 17.92 -7.56
CA ASP A 450 14.17 17.14 -6.34
C ASP A 450 12.92 16.30 -6.02
N ILE A 451 13.14 15.04 -5.65
CA ILE A 451 12.12 14.08 -5.25
C ILE A 451 12.21 13.93 -3.73
N THR A 452 11.10 14.07 -3.01
CA THR A 452 11.05 13.96 -1.54
C THR A 452 10.45 12.62 -1.08
N VAL A 453 10.64 12.28 0.20
CA VAL A 453 9.93 11.17 0.87
C VAL A 453 8.40 11.33 0.75
N GLY A 454 7.90 12.56 0.72
CA GLY A 454 6.49 12.83 0.47
C GLY A 454 6.05 12.47 -0.94
N ASP A 455 6.91 12.59 -1.95
CA ASP A 455 6.56 12.25 -3.33
C ASP A 455 6.46 10.74 -3.55
N SER A 456 7.37 9.94 -2.98
CA SER A 456 7.27 8.47 -3.03
C SER A 456 6.03 7.95 -2.31
N ILE A 457 5.74 8.45 -1.10
CA ILE A 457 4.51 8.12 -0.35
C ILE A 457 3.26 8.58 -1.11
N ASN A 458 3.27 9.75 -1.77
CA ASN A 458 2.13 10.22 -2.57
C ASN A 458 1.86 9.35 -3.81
N VAL A 459 2.87 8.65 -4.33
CA VAL A 459 2.73 7.70 -5.45
C VAL A 459 2.24 6.33 -4.97
N LEU A 460 2.73 5.85 -3.82
CA LEU A 460 2.43 4.52 -3.25
C LEU A 460 1.82 4.61 -1.82
N PRO A 461 0.65 5.25 -1.64
CA PRO A 461 0.11 5.61 -0.32
C PRO A 461 -0.57 4.46 0.44
N PHE A 462 -0.63 3.25 -0.13
CA PHE A 462 -1.44 2.15 0.41
C PHE A 462 -0.73 1.30 1.47
N GLY A 463 0.59 1.43 1.62
CA GLY A 463 1.38 0.62 2.56
C GLY A 463 1.75 -0.78 2.05
N ASN A 464 1.33 -1.12 0.82
CA ASN A 464 1.64 -2.38 0.14
C ASN A 464 3.12 -2.77 0.26
N THR A 465 3.37 -4.06 0.42
CA THR A 465 4.68 -4.70 0.39
C THR A 465 5.02 -5.29 -0.97
N LEU A 466 6.32 -5.53 -1.18
CA LEU A 466 6.83 -6.24 -2.34
C LEU A 466 6.67 -7.75 -2.14
N ALA A 467 5.89 -8.43 -2.99
CA ALA A 467 5.58 -9.86 -2.85
C ALA A 467 5.98 -10.68 -4.08
N PHE A 468 6.32 -11.97 -3.89
CA PHE A 468 6.83 -12.86 -4.94
C PHE A 468 6.09 -14.21 -5.02
N LYS A 469 5.72 -14.61 -6.24
CA LYS A 469 5.12 -15.92 -6.55
C LYS A 469 5.95 -16.70 -7.59
N GLU A 470 5.93 -18.03 -7.48
CA GLU A 470 6.34 -18.89 -8.59
C GLU A 470 5.19 -18.94 -9.61
N VAL A 471 5.46 -18.53 -10.85
CA VAL A 471 4.51 -18.53 -11.95
C VAL A 471 5.05 -19.30 -13.16
N THR A 472 4.16 -19.66 -14.06
CA THR A 472 4.49 -20.22 -15.39
C THR A 472 4.12 -19.22 -16.49
N PRO A 473 4.62 -19.42 -17.72
CA PRO A 473 4.14 -18.68 -18.89
C PRO A 473 2.61 -18.61 -19.03
N ALA A 474 1.89 -19.72 -18.80
CA ALA A 474 0.42 -19.73 -18.85
C ALA A 474 -0.21 -18.72 -17.87
N ILE A 475 0.21 -18.75 -16.60
CA ILE A 475 -0.24 -17.79 -15.57
C ILE A 475 0.13 -16.35 -15.94
N LEU A 476 1.29 -16.13 -16.55
CA LEU A 476 1.72 -14.82 -17.04
C LEU A 476 0.83 -14.29 -18.18
N TYR A 477 0.35 -15.17 -19.07
CA TYR A 477 -0.67 -14.82 -20.06
C TYR A 477 -2.01 -14.49 -19.38
N GLU A 478 -2.50 -15.33 -18.46
CA GLU A 478 -3.76 -15.07 -17.72
C GLU A 478 -3.75 -13.72 -16.98
N ALA A 479 -2.64 -13.42 -16.29
CA ALA A 479 -2.45 -12.16 -15.57
C ALA A 479 -2.47 -10.95 -16.53
N LEU A 480 -1.71 -10.99 -17.62
CA LEU A 480 -1.68 -9.86 -18.57
C LEU A 480 -3.00 -9.73 -19.36
N GLU A 481 -3.73 -10.82 -19.61
CA GLU A 481 -5.10 -10.79 -20.16
C GLU A 481 -6.11 -10.16 -19.18
N ASN A 482 -5.97 -10.39 -17.87
CA ASN A 482 -6.70 -9.61 -16.87
C ASN A 482 -6.33 -8.13 -16.95
N GLY A 483 -5.03 -7.83 -16.99
CA GLY A 483 -4.51 -6.47 -17.02
C GLY A 483 -5.07 -5.63 -18.18
N VAL A 484 -5.04 -6.16 -19.41
CA VAL A 484 -5.60 -5.48 -20.59
C VAL A 484 -7.11 -5.71 -20.79
N SER A 485 -7.82 -6.37 -19.85
CA SER A 485 -9.24 -6.69 -19.99
C SER A 485 -10.15 -5.44 -20.09
N LYS A 486 -9.72 -4.30 -19.54
CA LYS A 486 -10.52 -3.05 -19.50
C LYS A 486 -10.23 -2.09 -20.65
N VAL A 487 -9.25 -2.38 -21.50
CA VAL A 487 -9.07 -1.67 -22.77
C VAL A 487 -10.25 -2.04 -23.69
N VAL A 488 -10.89 -1.08 -24.34
CA VAL A 488 -12.08 -1.31 -25.19
C VAL A 488 -11.70 -1.29 -26.67
N SER A 489 -10.90 -0.31 -27.10
CA SER A 489 -10.42 -0.20 -28.47
C SER A 489 -9.15 0.64 -28.56
N GLN A 490 -8.48 0.58 -29.71
CA GLN A 490 -7.55 1.60 -30.17
C GLN A 490 -8.04 2.18 -31.49
N ASP A 491 -8.05 3.51 -31.62
CA ASP A 491 -8.46 4.21 -32.84
C ASP A 491 -7.38 4.11 -33.93
N PRO A 492 -7.71 3.71 -35.18
CA PRO A 492 -6.73 3.46 -36.22
C PRO A 492 -6.12 4.73 -36.84
N GLU A 493 -6.74 5.90 -36.67
CA GLU A 493 -6.25 7.15 -37.24
C GLU A 493 -5.37 7.94 -36.27
N THR A 494 -5.75 7.99 -34.99
CA THR A 494 -5.10 8.80 -33.95
C THR A 494 -4.19 7.98 -33.03
N GLY A 495 -4.51 6.70 -32.80
CA GLY A 495 -3.87 5.85 -31.80
C GLY A 495 -4.54 5.91 -30.42
N LEU A 496 -5.60 6.72 -30.25
CA LEU A 496 -6.35 6.87 -29.01
C LEU A 496 -6.87 5.53 -28.49
N ILE A 497 -6.48 5.18 -27.27
CA ILE A 497 -6.93 4.00 -26.55
C ILE A 497 -8.16 4.38 -25.71
N THR A 498 -9.23 3.60 -25.81
CA THR A 498 -10.45 3.78 -25.00
C THR A 498 -10.59 2.67 -23.97
N GLY A 499 -11.26 2.96 -22.85
CA GLY A 499 -11.33 2.07 -21.70
C GLY A 499 -10.12 2.23 -20.77
N GLN A 500 -10.36 2.26 -19.46
CA GLN A 500 -9.34 2.43 -18.43
C GLN A 500 -9.63 1.45 -17.29
N GLY A 501 -8.62 0.73 -16.81
CA GLY A 501 -8.75 -0.24 -15.72
C GLY A 501 -7.68 -0.04 -14.66
N GLY A 502 -8.02 -0.21 -13.38
CA GLY A 502 -7.01 -0.27 -12.31
C GLY A 502 -5.95 -1.33 -12.63
N CYS A 503 -6.42 -2.52 -13.02
CA CYS A 503 -5.62 -3.68 -13.41
C CYS A 503 -4.56 -3.46 -14.51
N PHE A 504 -4.55 -2.35 -15.24
CA PHE A 504 -3.61 -2.17 -16.37
C PHE A 504 -2.15 -2.34 -15.88
N PRO A 505 -1.37 -3.26 -16.46
CA PRO A 505 -0.09 -3.67 -15.87
C PRO A 505 1.03 -2.73 -16.33
N GLN A 506 1.80 -2.22 -15.38
CA GLN A 506 3.13 -1.62 -15.60
C GLN A 506 4.17 -2.69 -15.25
N ILE A 507 5.23 -2.86 -16.05
CA ILE A 507 6.01 -4.11 -16.06
C ILE A 507 7.53 -3.91 -16.08
N SER A 508 8.28 -4.93 -15.64
CA SER A 508 9.74 -5.01 -15.75
C SER A 508 10.21 -6.46 -15.89
N GLY A 509 11.42 -6.68 -16.41
CA GLY A 509 11.98 -8.02 -16.73
C GLY A 509 11.38 -8.67 -17.99
N MET A 510 10.39 -8.02 -18.61
CA MET A 510 9.66 -8.50 -19.77
C MET A 510 9.02 -7.36 -20.56
N SER A 511 8.61 -7.69 -21.79
CA SER A 511 7.74 -6.89 -22.66
C SER A 511 6.60 -7.74 -23.23
N PHE A 512 5.48 -7.13 -23.62
CA PHE A 512 4.39 -7.86 -24.27
C PHE A 512 3.65 -7.05 -25.34
N THR A 513 3.03 -7.77 -26.29
CA THR A 513 2.17 -7.22 -27.34
C THR A 513 0.71 -7.63 -27.10
N TYR A 514 -0.25 -6.74 -27.30
CA TYR A 514 -1.68 -7.07 -27.18
C TYR A 514 -2.58 -6.40 -28.22
N ASP A 515 -3.67 -7.07 -28.62
CA ASP A 515 -4.65 -6.54 -29.57
C ASP A 515 -6.03 -6.33 -28.91
N PRO A 516 -6.47 -5.07 -28.70
CA PRO A 516 -7.78 -4.76 -28.11
C PRO A 516 -8.98 -5.35 -28.85
N ARG A 517 -8.84 -5.71 -30.14
CA ARG A 517 -9.91 -6.26 -30.99
C ARG A 517 -10.23 -7.73 -30.66
N ASN A 518 -9.31 -8.43 -30.01
CA ASN A 518 -9.52 -9.81 -29.59
C ASN A 518 -10.39 -9.87 -28.32
N PRO A 519 -11.11 -10.99 -28.08
CA PRO A 519 -11.86 -11.23 -26.84
C PRO A 519 -11.07 -10.93 -25.57
N ALA A 520 -11.66 -10.13 -24.67
CA ALA A 520 -11.12 -9.85 -23.35
C ALA A 520 -11.39 -10.99 -22.37
N ARG A 521 -10.58 -11.12 -21.32
CA ARG A 521 -10.87 -11.98 -20.16
C ARG A 521 -12.17 -11.52 -19.48
N ASP A 522 -13.11 -12.44 -19.23
CA ASP A 522 -14.26 -12.16 -18.36
C ASP A 522 -13.92 -12.48 -16.90
N VAL A 523 -13.58 -11.43 -16.16
CA VAL A 523 -13.24 -11.46 -14.73
C VAL A 523 -14.39 -11.97 -13.83
N LYS A 524 -15.62 -12.12 -14.35
CA LYS A 524 -16.75 -12.70 -13.59
C LYS A 524 -16.89 -14.22 -13.75
N THR A 525 -16.43 -14.78 -14.86
CA THR A 525 -16.54 -16.22 -15.17
C THR A 525 -15.20 -16.94 -15.10
N GLY A 526 -14.09 -16.20 -15.14
CA GLY A 526 -12.74 -16.73 -15.29
C GLY A 526 -12.40 -17.10 -16.74
N GLU A 527 -13.27 -16.82 -17.72
CA GLU A 527 -13.03 -17.15 -19.13
C GLU A 527 -11.83 -16.35 -19.69
N GLU A 528 -10.85 -17.06 -20.23
CA GLU A 528 -9.58 -16.48 -20.68
C GLU A 528 -9.77 -15.53 -21.87
N GLY A 529 -9.00 -14.43 -21.89
CA GLY A 529 -8.92 -13.55 -23.04
C GLY A 529 -8.07 -14.15 -24.17
N SER A 530 -7.91 -13.39 -25.25
CA SER A 530 -6.94 -13.70 -26.32
C SER A 530 -6.27 -12.44 -26.88
N ARG A 531 -6.22 -11.37 -26.08
CA ARG A 531 -5.62 -10.08 -26.43
C ARG A 531 -4.10 -10.13 -26.39
N VAL A 532 -3.52 -10.76 -25.38
CA VAL A 532 -2.07 -10.87 -25.24
C VAL A 532 -1.56 -11.83 -26.32
N THR A 533 -0.81 -11.30 -27.28
CA THR A 533 -0.37 -12.04 -28.47
C THR A 533 1.01 -12.64 -28.28
N ALA A 534 1.92 -11.95 -27.60
CA ALA A 534 3.25 -12.43 -27.27
C ALA A 534 3.76 -11.78 -25.97
N ILE A 535 4.51 -12.54 -25.17
CA ILE A 535 5.29 -12.06 -24.02
C ILE A 535 6.75 -12.43 -24.27
N TYR A 536 7.68 -11.51 -24.06
CA TYR A 536 9.12 -11.73 -24.21
C TYR A 536 9.82 -11.39 -22.89
N LEU A 537 10.66 -12.29 -22.39
CA LEU A 537 11.58 -11.98 -21.29
C LEU A 537 12.72 -11.09 -21.78
N ASP A 538 13.24 -10.22 -20.91
CA ASP A 538 14.33 -9.29 -21.27
C ASP A 538 15.55 -10.05 -21.84
N GLY A 539 15.99 -9.63 -23.03
CA GLY A 539 17.08 -10.26 -23.77
C GLY A 539 16.68 -11.47 -24.63
N SER A 540 15.43 -11.91 -24.62
CA SER A 540 14.89 -12.92 -25.54
C SER A 540 14.35 -12.27 -26.83
N SER A 541 14.61 -12.91 -27.98
CA SER A 541 13.86 -12.65 -29.23
C SER A 541 12.68 -13.61 -29.43
N GLU A 542 12.65 -14.72 -28.68
CA GLU A 542 11.60 -15.72 -28.76
C GLU A 542 10.51 -15.44 -27.72
N PRO A 543 9.22 -15.51 -28.09
CA PRO A 543 8.14 -15.32 -27.14
C PRO A 543 7.98 -16.55 -26.22
N LEU A 544 7.47 -16.31 -25.02
CA LEU A 544 6.98 -17.36 -24.13
C LEU A 544 5.80 -18.10 -24.79
N LYS A 545 5.69 -19.40 -24.49
CA LYS A 545 4.58 -20.24 -24.97
C LYS A 545 3.40 -20.13 -24.03
N ARG A 546 2.22 -19.80 -24.57
CA ARG A 546 0.97 -19.65 -23.81
C ARG A 546 0.54 -20.91 -23.05
N ASP A 547 0.87 -22.09 -23.58
CA ASP A 547 0.55 -23.40 -23.02
C ASP A 547 1.63 -23.97 -22.08
N ASP A 548 2.73 -23.23 -21.83
CA ASP A 548 3.81 -23.71 -20.96
C ASP A 548 3.44 -23.55 -19.47
N THR A 549 3.32 -24.72 -18.84
CA THR A 549 2.97 -24.95 -17.43
C THR A 549 4.13 -25.58 -16.63
N ALA A 550 5.35 -25.59 -17.20
CA ALA A 550 6.53 -26.25 -16.63
C ALA A 550 7.73 -25.31 -16.44
N THR A 551 7.88 -24.27 -17.27
CA THR A 551 8.90 -23.24 -17.07
C THR A 551 8.57 -22.38 -15.86
N LYS A 552 9.45 -22.36 -14.86
CA LYS A 552 9.30 -21.55 -13.64
C LYS A 552 9.88 -20.14 -13.83
N ILE A 553 9.11 -19.13 -13.46
CA ILE A 553 9.49 -17.70 -13.44
C ILE A 553 9.11 -17.15 -12.05
N VAL A 554 9.87 -16.19 -11.54
CA VAL A 554 9.47 -15.42 -10.35
C VAL A 554 8.72 -14.18 -10.82
N LEU A 555 7.44 -14.06 -10.46
CA LEU A 555 6.68 -12.83 -10.59
C LEU A 555 6.79 -12.04 -9.29
N CYS A 556 7.17 -10.78 -9.41
CA CYS A 556 7.11 -9.77 -8.36
C CYS A 556 5.87 -8.88 -8.57
N SER A 557 5.18 -8.53 -7.50
CA SER A 557 4.08 -7.57 -7.56
C SER A 557 3.90 -6.90 -6.21
N ASN A 558 2.88 -6.05 -6.07
CA ASN A 558 2.40 -5.65 -4.76
C ASN A 558 1.53 -6.76 -4.14
N ASP A 559 1.51 -6.83 -2.82
CA ASP A 559 0.69 -7.79 -2.05
C ASP A 559 -0.81 -7.75 -2.40
N TYR A 560 -1.39 -6.57 -2.67
CA TYR A 560 -2.78 -6.43 -3.12
C TYR A 560 -3.08 -7.25 -4.39
N GLU A 561 -2.23 -7.20 -5.42
CA GLU A 561 -2.38 -8.00 -6.63
C GLU A 561 -2.10 -9.49 -6.40
N ILE A 562 -1.09 -9.83 -5.58
CA ILE A 562 -0.83 -11.23 -5.17
C ILE A 562 -2.02 -11.84 -4.41
N ALA A 563 -2.78 -11.04 -3.67
CA ALA A 563 -4.01 -11.45 -2.99
C ALA A 563 -5.25 -11.49 -3.90
N GLY A 564 -5.10 -11.30 -5.22
CA GLY A 564 -6.20 -11.33 -6.20
C GLY A 564 -6.90 -9.98 -6.43
N GLY A 565 -6.32 -8.89 -5.91
CA GLY A 565 -6.78 -7.52 -6.16
C GLY A 565 -6.86 -7.18 -7.65
N ASP A 566 -7.74 -6.24 -8.02
CA ASP A 566 -8.00 -5.82 -9.41
C ASP A 566 -8.30 -6.97 -10.42
N GLY A 567 -8.66 -8.17 -9.93
CA GLY A 567 -8.97 -9.34 -10.75
C GLY A 567 -7.76 -10.23 -11.07
N TYR A 568 -6.67 -10.13 -10.31
CA TYR A 568 -5.51 -11.02 -10.43
C TYR A 568 -5.70 -12.36 -9.70
N ASP A 569 -6.91 -12.92 -9.77
CA ASP A 569 -7.32 -14.13 -9.04
C ASP A 569 -6.49 -15.38 -9.39
N MET A 570 -5.85 -15.43 -10.56
CA MET A 570 -4.92 -16.49 -10.95
C MET A 570 -3.60 -16.52 -10.14
N LEU A 571 -3.31 -15.47 -9.36
CA LEU A 571 -2.12 -15.42 -8.47
C LEU A 571 -2.38 -16.00 -7.07
N VAL A 572 -3.66 -16.17 -6.70
CA VAL A 572 -4.09 -16.66 -5.39
C VAL A 572 -3.77 -18.15 -5.26
N GLY A 573 -3.21 -18.56 -4.12
CA GLY A 573 -2.83 -19.96 -3.87
C GLY A 573 -1.58 -20.45 -4.61
N LEU A 574 -0.95 -19.65 -5.47
CA LEU A 574 0.33 -20.00 -6.08
C LEU A 574 1.46 -20.10 -5.03
N PRO A 575 2.52 -20.90 -5.28
CA PRO A 575 3.63 -21.04 -4.34
C PRO A 575 4.28 -19.69 -4.02
N SER A 576 4.35 -19.34 -2.73
CA SER A 576 5.11 -18.16 -2.30
C SER A 576 6.60 -18.39 -2.50
N VAL A 577 7.23 -17.42 -3.17
CA VAL A 577 8.69 -17.31 -3.26
C VAL A 577 9.23 -16.51 -2.08
N GLY A 578 8.45 -15.52 -1.61
CA GLY A 578 8.69 -14.75 -0.39
C GLY A 578 8.10 -13.33 -0.49
N GLU A 579 8.40 -12.49 0.48
CA GLU A 579 8.09 -11.06 0.51
C GLU A 579 9.32 -10.21 0.93
N GLY A 580 9.31 -8.95 0.53
CA GLY A 580 10.34 -7.95 0.80
C GLY A 580 9.92 -6.95 1.89
N GLY A 581 10.44 -5.72 1.82
CA GLY A 581 9.94 -4.60 2.63
C GLY A 581 8.72 -3.92 1.99
N SER A 582 8.30 -2.81 2.58
CA SER A 582 7.24 -1.97 2.00
C SER A 582 7.67 -1.40 0.62
N LEU A 583 6.73 -1.31 -0.31
CA LEU A 583 7.00 -1.00 -1.71
C LEU A 583 7.43 0.46 -1.90
N GLU A 584 6.99 1.38 -1.04
CA GLU A 584 7.49 2.76 -0.96
C GLU A 584 9.00 2.79 -0.75
N GLU A 585 9.50 1.98 0.18
CA GLU A 585 10.90 1.97 0.56
C GLU A 585 11.78 1.32 -0.51
N VAL A 586 11.29 0.23 -1.11
CA VAL A 586 11.92 -0.39 -2.28
C VAL A 586 12.05 0.63 -3.43
N PHE A 587 10.99 1.39 -3.70
CA PHE A 587 10.98 2.43 -4.74
C PHE A 587 11.88 3.62 -4.38
N ARG A 588 11.85 4.10 -3.14
CA ARG A 588 12.72 5.16 -2.61
C ARG A 588 14.21 4.81 -2.73
N ASP A 589 14.58 3.59 -2.38
CA ASP A 589 15.96 3.12 -2.42
C ASP A 589 16.43 2.89 -3.87
N HIS A 590 15.52 2.53 -4.79
CA HIS A 590 15.77 2.52 -6.24
C HIS A 590 15.99 3.94 -6.79
N LEU A 591 15.12 4.91 -6.48
CA LEU A 591 15.28 6.33 -6.86
C LEU A 591 16.60 6.93 -6.34
N THR A 592 16.98 6.59 -5.11
CA THR A 592 18.24 7.00 -4.48
C THR A 592 19.44 6.46 -5.28
N ARG A 593 19.40 5.17 -5.66
CA ARG A 593 20.43 4.52 -6.49
C ARG A 593 20.53 5.10 -7.89
N LEU A 594 19.40 5.31 -8.58
CA LEU A 594 19.39 5.95 -9.90
C LEU A 594 19.98 7.36 -9.85
N THR A 595 19.62 8.15 -8.83
CA THR A 595 20.18 9.49 -8.62
C THR A 595 21.69 9.45 -8.40
N ALA A 596 22.19 8.52 -7.57
CA ALA A 596 23.62 8.34 -7.34
C ALA A 596 24.37 7.87 -8.61
N ALA A 597 23.84 6.88 -9.33
CA ALA A 597 24.43 6.36 -10.57
C ALA A 597 24.45 7.39 -11.70
N GLY A 598 23.44 8.27 -11.77
CA GLY A 598 23.38 9.40 -12.69
C GLY A 598 24.28 10.59 -12.31
N GLY A 599 25.05 10.50 -11.21
CA GLY A 599 25.95 11.58 -10.77
C GLY A 599 25.25 12.73 -10.05
N GLY A 600 24.12 12.46 -9.40
CA GLY A 600 23.31 13.43 -8.67
C GLY A 600 21.96 13.76 -9.31
N SER A 601 21.66 13.21 -10.49
CA SER A 601 20.32 13.25 -11.10
C SER A 601 20.18 12.17 -12.18
N PHE A 602 18.98 11.63 -12.38
CA PHE A 602 18.69 10.69 -13.48
C PHE A 602 17.76 11.30 -14.54
N LEU A 603 17.37 10.52 -15.55
CA LEU A 603 16.37 10.88 -16.56
C LEU A 603 15.59 9.60 -16.90
N ALA A 604 14.28 9.69 -16.99
CA ALA A 604 13.42 8.61 -17.44
C ALA A 604 12.61 9.09 -18.67
N PRO A 605 12.77 8.48 -19.86
CA PRO A 605 11.92 8.78 -21.02
C PRO A 605 10.49 8.35 -20.72
N ALA A 606 9.48 9.06 -21.25
CA ALA A 606 8.07 8.87 -20.85
C ALA A 606 7.50 7.46 -21.08
N SER A 607 8.08 6.68 -21.99
CA SER A 607 7.90 5.23 -22.17
C SER A 607 9.24 4.58 -22.59
N GLN A 608 9.37 3.26 -22.45
CA GLN A 608 10.47 2.45 -22.96
C GLN A 608 10.04 1.45 -24.05
N GLY A 609 8.74 1.32 -24.34
CA GLY A 609 8.19 0.39 -25.33
C GLY A 609 8.10 -1.05 -24.84
N ARG A 610 8.01 -1.27 -23.51
CA ARG A 610 7.75 -2.57 -22.89
C ARG A 610 6.34 -3.09 -23.20
N ILE A 611 5.37 -2.21 -23.41
CA ILE A 611 3.96 -2.56 -23.67
C ILE A 611 3.53 -1.99 -25.01
N GLN A 612 3.08 -2.86 -25.93
CA GLN A 612 2.81 -2.47 -27.32
C GLN A 612 1.43 -2.96 -27.79
N THR A 613 0.68 -2.10 -28.47
CA THR A 613 -0.54 -2.52 -29.15
C THR A 613 -0.23 -3.12 -30.53
N ALA A 614 -0.74 -4.32 -30.78
CA ALA A 614 -0.94 -4.86 -32.12
C ALA A 614 -2.36 -4.47 -32.57
N GLY A 615 -2.57 -4.08 -33.83
CA GLY A 615 -3.87 -3.55 -34.21
C GLY A 615 -4.05 -3.15 -35.67
N ALA A 616 -5.02 -2.25 -35.88
CA ALA A 616 -5.20 -1.52 -37.13
C ALA A 616 -4.54 -0.13 -37.10
N TYR A 617 -4.21 0.38 -35.92
CA TYR A 617 -3.30 1.51 -35.78
C TYR A 617 -1.88 1.09 -36.16
N VAL A 618 -1.14 1.98 -36.80
CA VAL A 618 0.27 1.80 -37.14
C VAL A 618 1.04 2.98 -36.53
N PRO A 619 1.98 2.73 -35.61
CA PRO A 619 2.84 3.75 -35.01
C PRO A 619 3.41 4.74 -36.01
N LYS A 620 3.08 6.02 -35.82
CA LYS A 620 3.45 7.12 -36.72
C LYS A 620 3.51 8.44 -35.95
N PRO A 621 4.34 9.41 -36.37
CA PRO A 621 4.35 10.73 -35.76
C PRO A 621 2.98 11.40 -35.79
N TYR A 622 2.64 12.13 -34.73
CA TYR A 622 1.37 12.83 -34.58
C TYR A 622 1.54 14.34 -34.37
N ALA A 623 0.46 15.08 -34.64
CA ALA A 623 0.39 16.52 -34.44
C ALA A 623 -0.10 16.85 -33.02
N ALA A 624 0.59 17.76 -32.35
CA ALA A 624 0.30 18.18 -30.98
C ALA A 624 0.42 19.70 -30.81
N SER A 625 -0.17 20.23 -29.74
CA SER A 625 -0.09 21.66 -29.42
C SER A 625 -0.03 21.92 -27.91
N ILE A 626 0.75 22.94 -27.53
CA ILE A 626 0.84 23.45 -26.16
C ILE A 626 0.47 24.92 -26.18
N LYS A 627 -0.65 25.29 -25.57
CA LYS A 627 -0.93 26.69 -25.26
C LYS A 627 -0.01 27.16 -24.14
N VAL A 628 0.76 28.20 -24.35
CA VAL A 628 1.67 28.76 -23.34
C VAL A 628 0.99 29.94 -22.64
N SER A 629 1.01 29.93 -21.31
CA SER A 629 0.61 31.05 -20.46
C SER A 629 1.74 31.42 -19.50
N GLY A 630 1.62 32.59 -18.87
CA GLY A 630 2.48 33.08 -17.80
C GLY A 630 1.77 34.20 -17.04
N PRO A 631 2.41 34.84 -16.05
CA PRO A 631 1.86 35.98 -15.34
C PRO A 631 1.53 37.15 -16.28
N ASP A 632 0.51 37.95 -15.94
CA ASP A 632 0.08 39.14 -16.71
C ASP A 632 1.25 40.10 -17.02
N GLU A 633 2.24 40.14 -16.12
CA GLU A 633 3.47 40.93 -16.18
C GLU A 633 4.36 40.58 -17.39
N MET A 634 4.25 39.38 -17.96
CA MET A 634 4.97 38.97 -19.18
C MET A 634 4.39 39.58 -20.46
N GLY A 635 3.18 40.17 -20.38
CA GLY A 635 2.40 40.63 -21.52
C GLY A 635 2.00 39.51 -22.48
N SER A 636 1.62 39.87 -23.71
CA SER A 636 1.32 38.86 -24.74
C SER A 636 2.54 37.97 -25.01
N LEU A 637 2.30 36.66 -25.14
CA LEU A 637 3.34 35.70 -25.54
C LEU A 637 3.34 35.42 -27.05
N ALA A 638 2.35 35.92 -27.78
CA ALA A 638 2.21 35.72 -29.22
C ALA A 638 3.43 36.22 -30.01
N GLY A 639 3.87 35.42 -30.99
CA GLY A 639 5.03 35.71 -31.84
C GLY A 639 6.40 35.63 -31.15
N LYS A 640 6.47 35.27 -29.86
CA LYS A 640 7.76 35.12 -29.17
C LYS A 640 8.42 33.79 -29.50
N THR A 641 9.75 33.82 -29.67
CA THR A 641 10.60 32.64 -29.68
C THR A 641 10.72 32.09 -28.25
N VAL A 642 10.58 30.77 -28.08
CA VAL A 642 10.66 30.08 -26.79
C VAL A 642 11.57 28.87 -26.87
N GLU A 643 12.35 28.62 -25.81
CA GLU A 643 13.13 27.39 -25.65
C GLU A 643 12.26 26.25 -25.08
N TYR A 644 12.40 25.05 -25.66
CA TYR A 644 11.73 23.84 -25.20
C TYR A 644 12.64 22.60 -25.22
N GLN A 645 12.25 21.55 -24.50
CA GLN A 645 12.85 20.21 -24.54
C GLN A 645 11.74 19.16 -24.64
N VAL A 646 12.00 18.07 -25.37
CA VAL A 646 11.18 16.85 -25.38
C VAL A 646 11.96 15.76 -24.66
N ASP A 647 11.34 15.09 -23.69
CA ASP A 647 11.89 14.02 -22.83
C ASP A 647 13.27 14.31 -22.23
N GLY A 648 13.52 15.58 -21.88
CA GLY A 648 14.81 16.04 -21.33
C GLY A 648 15.99 16.01 -22.31
N GLY A 649 15.72 15.85 -23.62
CA GLY A 649 16.69 15.82 -24.70
C GLY A 649 17.34 17.19 -25.01
N ALA A 650 17.79 17.41 -26.25
CA ALA A 650 18.41 18.70 -26.62
C ALA A 650 17.41 19.87 -26.48
N VAL A 651 17.91 21.05 -26.07
CA VAL A 651 17.14 22.30 -26.11
C VAL A 651 16.90 22.68 -27.57
N GLN A 652 15.65 22.98 -27.89
CA GLN A 652 15.16 23.41 -29.20
C GLN A 652 14.45 24.76 -29.06
N THR A 653 14.22 25.45 -30.17
CA THR A 653 13.50 26.74 -30.20
C THR A 653 12.26 26.64 -31.08
N GLY A 654 11.12 27.11 -30.59
CA GLY A 654 9.88 27.28 -31.35
C GLY A 654 9.40 28.72 -31.31
N VAL A 655 8.43 29.08 -32.16
CA VAL A 655 7.77 30.39 -32.15
C VAL A 655 6.30 30.19 -31.83
N LEU A 656 5.77 31.00 -30.91
CA LEU A 656 4.36 30.96 -30.53
C LEU A 656 3.48 31.67 -31.57
N ASP A 657 2.31 31.10 -31.87
CA ASP A 657 1.33 31.69 -32.78
C ASP A 657 0.63 32.95 -32.20
N GLU A 658 -0.35 33.50 -32.91
CA GLU A 658 -1.16 34.64 -32.44
C GLU A 658 -1.99 34.34 -31.17
N ASN A 659 -2.25 33.06 -30.88
CA ASN A 659 -2.98 32.57 -29.71
C ASN A 659 -2.05 32.13 -28.57
N SER A 660 -0.74 32.35 -28.70
CA SER A 660 0.33 31.89 -27.79
C SER A 660 0.51 30.36 -27.72
N VAL A 661 0.27 29.65 -28.83
CA VAL A 661 0.40 28.20 -28.97
C VAL A 661 1.72 27.82 -29.63
N LEU A 662 2.41 26.81 -29.06
CA LEU A 662 3.50 26.08 -29.69
C LEU A 662 2.95 24.80 -30.33
N SER A 663 3.17 24.62 -31.63
CA SER A 663 2.70 23.46 -32.39
C SER A 663 3.83 22.51 -32.76
N PHE A 664 3.51 21.22 -32.83
CA PHE A 664 4.40 20.12 -33.23
C PHE A 664 3.70 19.33 -34.33
N ASP A 665 4.25 19.27 -35.55
CA ASP A 665 3.62 18.53 -36.66
C ASP A 665 4.02 17.05 -36.73
N LEU A 666 5.15 16.71 -36.11
CA LEU A 666 5.84 15.41 -36.22
C LEU A 666 6.45 14.99 -34.88
N LEU A 667 5.68 15.07 -33.79
CA LEU A 667 6.08 14.46 -32.52
C LEU A 667 6.06 12.93 -32.70
N PRO A 668 7.02 12.14 -32.15
CA PRO A 668 7.00 10.67 -32.28
C PRO A 668 5.72 10.03 -31.71
N ASP A 669 5.52 8.74 -31.97
CA ASP A 669 4.34 8.02 -31.46
C ASP A 669 4.46 7.69 -29.95
N GLY A 670 3.34 7.78 -29.23
CA GLY A 670 3.24 7.46 -27.81
C GLY A 670 3.38 8.67 -26.87
N PRO A 671 3.71 8.44 -25.58
CA PRO A 671 3.76 9.49 -24.58
C PRO A 671 5.09 10.26 -24.58
N HIS A 672 5.01 11.57 -24.31
CA HIS A 672 6.12 12.50 -24.24
C HIS A 672 5.97 13.51 -23.10
N GLY A 673 7.07 13.83 -22.42
CA GLY A 673 7.16 14.98 -21.52
C GLY A 673 7.81 16.18 -22.22
N ILE A 674 7.11 17.32 -22.32
CA ILE A 674 7.64 18.54 -22.96
C ILE A 674 7.80 19.66 -21.93
N ARG A 675 9.00 20.25 -21.84
CA ARG A 675 9.26 21.46 -21.06
C ARG A 675 9.32 22.69 -21.96
N ILE A 676 8.73 23.82 -21.53
CA ILE A 676 8.91 25.13 -22.15
C ILE A 676 9.46 26.11 -21.10
N GLY A 677 10.62 26.72 -21.36
CA GLY A 677 11.27 27.64 -20.42
C GLY A 677 11.48 27.02 -19.03
N ASP A 678 10.98 27.72 -18.00
CA ASP A 678 11.01 27.31 -16.59
C ASP A 678 9.75 26.57 -16.11
N ALA A 679 8.76 26.35 -16.99
CA ALA A 679 7.50 25.69 -16.65
C ALA A 679 7.73 24.30 -16.04
N ASP A 680 6.72 23.76 -15.35
CA ASP A 680 6.67 22.32 -15.12
C ASP A 680 6.53 21.59 -16.47
N ASP A 681 7.04 20.35 -16.56
CA ASP A 681 6.85 19.56 -17.78
C ASP A 681 5.34 19.35 -18.01
N VAL A 682 4.90 19.33 -19.27
CA VAL A 682 3.55 18.90 -19.66
C VAL A 682 3.60 17.54 -20.34
N PHE A 683 2.60 16.70 -20.07
CA PHE A 683 2.42 15.42 -20.75
C PHE A 683 1.72 15.66 -22.09
N ILE A 684 2.18 15.01 -23.14
CA ILE A 684 1.43 14.86 -24.40
C ILE A 684 1.44 13.37 -24.75
N ASN A 685 0.30 12.83 -25.14
CA ASN A 685 0.18 11.42 -25.52
C ASN A 685 -1.03 11.21 -26.43
N ASN A 686 -0.81 10.70 -27.65
CA ASN A 686 -1.89 10.35 -28.56
C ASN A 686 -2.73 9.17 -28.04
N TYR A 687 -2.14 8.24 -27.28
CA TYR A 687 -2.86 7.07 -26.75
C TYR A 687 -3.89 7.44 -25.67
N SER A 688 -3.69 8.52 -24.89
CA SER A 688 -4.70 9.02 -23.93
C SER A 688 -5.52 10.21 -24.45
N GLY A 689 -5.22 10.71 -25.65
CA GLY A 689 -5.91 11.84 -26.28
C GLY A 689 -5.40 13.22 -25.87
N ASP A 690 -4.39 13.27 -25.00
CA ASP A 690 -3.76 14.50 -24.49
C ASP A 690 -2.83 15.12 -25.57
N VAL A 691 -3.40 15.58 -26.68
CA VAL A 691 -2.67 16.17 -27.82
C VAL A 691 -2.75 17.70 -27.90
N ALA A 692 -3.58 18.32 -27.05
CA ALA A 692 -3.74 19.77 -26.95
C ALA A 692 -3.79 20.19 -25.48
N VAL A 693 -2.66 20.66 -24.95
CA VAL A 693 -2.46 20.91 -23.50
C VAL A 693 -2.08 22.37 -23.23
N THR A 694 -1.94 22.75 -21.96
CA THR A 694 -1.53 24.11 -21.54
C THR A 694 -0.32 24.05 -20.61
N ALA A 695 0.72 24.82 -20.91
CA ALA A 695 1.90 24.98 -20.07
C ALA A 695 1.93 26.39 -19.45
N ALA A 696 2.10 26.46 -18.12
CA ALA A 696 2.25 27.72 -17.40
C ALA A 696 3.72 27.98 -17.04
N VAL A 697 4.30 28.99 -17.69
CA VAL A 697 5.60 29.59 -17.36
C VAL A 697 5.47 30.33 -16.03
N LYS A 698 6.54 30.34 -15.22
CA LYS A 698 6.54 30.92 -13.87
C LYS A 698 7.15 32.32 -13.84
N GLU A 699 8.42 32.44 -14.25
CA GLU A 699 9.19 33.70 -14.23
C GLU A 699 9.96 33.94 -15.53
N LYS A 700 10.40 32.87 -16.23
CA LYS A 700 11.41 32.95 -17.29
C LYS A 700 11.03 32.16 -18.55
N LEU A 701 10.83 32.92 -19.62
CA LEU A 701 11.05 32.46 -21.00
C LEU A 701 12.40 32.98 -21.47
N THR A 702 13.26 32.10 -21.99
CA THR A 702 14.42 32.51 -22.78
C THR A 702 13.94 33.02 -24.14
N ILE A 703 13.60 34.30 -24.20
CA ILE A 703 13.21 34.96 -25.45
C ILE A 703 14.49 35.32 -26.20
N ASN A 704 14.90 34.43 -27.12
CA ASN A 704 15.93 34.77 -28.10
C ASN A 704 15.30 35.76 -29.11
N GLU A 705 15.67 37.05 -29.00
CA GLU A 705 15.29 38.06 -29.99
C GLU A 705 15.82 37.63 -31.36
N THR A 706 14.91 37.33 -32.28
CA THR A 706 15.25 37.05 -33.68
C THR A 706 15.96 38.29 -34.25
N PRO A 707 17.21 38.18 -34.74
CA PRO A 707 17.86 39.31 -35.40
C PRO A 707 16.98 39.78 -36.55
N GLN A 708 16.56 41.05 -36.54
CA GLN A 708 15.74 41.57 -37.63
C GLN A 708 16.49 41.35 -38.95
N PRO A 709 15.83 40.81 -39.99
CA PRO A 709 16.46 40.67 -41.29
C PRO A 709 16.84 42.07 -41.77
N GLN A 710 18.15 42.33 -41.88
CA GLN A 710 18.59 43.60 -42.43
C GLN A 710 18.00 43.74 -43.84
N PRO A 711 17.40 44.90 -44.18
CA PRO A 711 16.84 45.11 -45.50
C PRO A 711 17.95 44.90 -46.53
N GLN A 712 17.69 44.03 -47.52
CA GLN A 712 18.64 43.84 -48.61
C GLN A 712 18.91 45.19 -49.29
N PRO A 713 20.17 45.56 -49.55
CA PRO A 713 20.45 46.74 -50.35
C PRO A 713 19.82 46.57 -51.74
N GLU A 714 19.24 47.65 -52.27
CA GLU A 714 18.62 47.62 -53.59
C GLU A 714 19.66 47.22 -54.67
N PRO A 715 19.29 46.41 -55.67
CA PRO A 715 20.21 46.01 -56.72
C PRO A 715 20.60 47.22 -57.59
N GLU A 716 21.91 47.47 -57.75
CA GLU A 716 22.40 48.57 -58.57
C GLU A 716 21.92 48.45 -60.04
N PRO A 717 21.61 49.58 -60.71
CA PRO A 717 21.12 49.57 -62.08
C PRO A 717 22.21 49.13 -63.07
N VAL A 718 21.92 48.06 -63.80
CA VAL A 718 22.80 47.47 -64.82
C VAL A 718 23.19 48.49 -65.90
N LYS A 719 24.50 48.65 -66.13
CA LYS A 719 25.04 49.34 -67.32
C LYS A 719 25.30 48.35 -68.45
N PRO A 720 25.09 48.76 -69.73
CA PRO A 720 25.20 47.85 -70.87
C PRO A 720 26.65 47.48 -71.21
N GLU A 721 26.80 46.30 -71.80
CA GLU A 721 28.08 45.74 -72.26
C GLU A 721 28.69 46.51 -73.44
N ALA A 722 30.01 46.37 -73.61
CA ALA A 722 30.73 46.74 -74.82
C ALA A 722 31.61 45.57 -75.28
N GLN A 723 31.63 45.32 -76.59
CA GLN A 723 32.23 44.12 -77.19
C GLN A 723 33.74 44.28 -77.45
N ASN A 724 34.54 43.21 -77.24
CA ASN A 724 35.26 42.50 -78.33
C ASN A 724 36.29 41.45 -77.85
N GLU A 725 36.58 40.51 -78.75
CA GLU A 725 37.50 39.36 -78.71
C GLU A 725 38.94 39.69 -79.23
N PRO A 726 39.92 38.74 -79.30
CA PRO A 726 40.27 37.60 -78.43
C PRO A 726 41.83 37.40 -78.23
N ALA A 727 42.21 36.25 -77.65
CA ALA A 727 43.51 35.53 -77.74
C ALA A 727 44.67 36.03 -76.81
N ALA A 728 45.68 35.22 -76.44
CA ALA A 728 46.07 33.87 -76.90
C ALA A 728 46.83 33.02 -75.83
N ALA A 729 47.11 31.75 -76.20
CA ALA A 729 48.23 30.89 -75.72
C ALA A 729 48.21 30.23 -74.32
N ASN A 730 47.73 28.98 -74.31
CA ASN A 730 48.17 27.84 -73.46
C ASN A 730 49.56 27.30 -73.98
N PRO A 731 50.20 26.21 -73.49
CA PRO A 731 49.86 25.27 -72.40
C PRO A 731 51.02 24.79 -71.49
N HIS A 732 50.69 23.94 -70.50
CA HIS A 732 51.37 22.65 -70.22
C HIS A 732 50.41 21.74 -69.41
N THR A 733 49.73 20.76 -70.02
CA THR A 733 50.09 19.31 -70.10
C THR A 733 50.36 18.63 -68.74
N GLY A 734 49.64 17.59 -68.29
CA GLY A 734 48.50 16.82 -68.85
C GLY A 734 47.68 16.14 -67.72
N MET A 735 46.47 15.60 -67.97
CA MET A 735 46.19 14.19 -68.29
C MET A 735 46.89 13.16 -67.37
N THR A 736 46.24 12.16 -66.75
CA THR A 736 44.85 11.63 -66.82
C THR A 736 44.56 10.83 -65.51
N ALA A 737 43.31 10.73 -65.00
CA ALA A 737 42.34 9.62 -65.21
C ALA A 737 42.93 8.17 -65.07
N SER A 738 42.30 7.18 -64.42
CA SER A 738 41.06 7.10 -63.60
C SER A 738 40.94 5.71 -62.90
N ALA A 739 39.73 5.38 -62.42
CA ALA A 739 39.17 4.02 -62.22
C ALA A 739 39.43 3.23 -60.91
N ARG A 740 38.33 3.12 -60.14
CA ARG A 740 37.76 1.92 -59.50
C ARG A 740 38.55 0.59 -59.61
N GLN A 741 38.68 -0.10 -58.47
CA GLN A 741 37.90 -1.35 -58.25
C GLN A 741 37.77 -1.70 -56.75
N ALA A 742 36.92 -2.66 -56.42
CA ALA A 742 36.67 -3.16 -55.06
C ALA A 742 37.24 -4.58 -54.88
N GLY A 743 37.59 -4.95 -53.65
CA GLY A 743 38.06 -6.30 -53.31
C GLY A 743 38.20 -6.49 -51.79
N SER A 744 37.48 -7.46 -51.24
CA SER A 744 37.41 -7.77 -49.81
C SER A 744 38.64 -8.56 -49.30
N ALA A 745 39.04 -8.37 -48.03
CA ALA A 745 39.18 -9.46 -47.04
C ALA A 745 39.84 -9.03 -45.69
N ALA A 746 39.05 -9.13 -44.61
CA ALA A 746 39.31 -9.76 -43.31
C ALA A 746 40.65 -9.65 -42.52
N VAL A 747 40.48 -9.69 -41.18
CA VAL A 747 41.46 -9.99 -40.09
C VAL A 747 42.52 -8.91 -39.78
N GLY A 748 42.60 -8.49 -38.51
CA GLY A 748 43.63 -7.56 -38.04
C GLY A 748 43.45 -7.03 -36.61
N LEU A 749 43.25 -7.91 -35.62
CA LEU A 749 43.17 -7.49 -34.21
C LEU A 749 44.55 -7.01 -33.71
N LEU A 750 44.65 -5.80 -33.17
CA LEU A 750 45.83 -5.35 -32.42
C LEU A 750 45.42 -4.61 -31.15
N VAL A 751 45.70 -5.22 -30.00
CA VAL A 751 45.54 -4.61 -28.67
C VAL A 751 46.83 -3.90 -28.30
N LEU A 752 46.73 -2.69 -27.75
CA LEU A 752 47.88 -1.96 -27.19
C LEU A 752 47.61 -1.60 -25.72
N THR A 753 48.08 -2.46 -24.82
CA THR A 753 48.06 -2.24 -23.37
C THR A 753 49.11 -1.21 -22.96
N THR A 754 48.77 -0.37 -21.99
CA THR A 754 49.76 0.44 -21.26
C THR A 754 49.69 0.06 -19.78
N VAL A 755 50.82 -0.38 -19.21
CA VAL A 755 50.94 -0.78 -17.80
C VAL A 755 52.09 0.00 -17.18
N VAL A 756 51.88 0.60 -16.00
CA VAL A 756 52.94 1.19 -15.18
C VAL A 756 52.85 0.63 -13.75
N THR A 757 53.72 -0.34 -13.48
CA THR A 757 54.10 -0.84 -12.14
C THR A 757 55.20 0.05 -11.54
N ALA A 758 55.48 0.09 -10.24
CA ALA A 758 54.80 -0.34 -9.00
C ALA A 758 55.56 0.27 -7.80
N GLY A 759 55.06 0.12 -6.56
CA GLY A 759 55.80 0.60 -5.37
C GLY A 759 55.19 0.18 -4.03
N ALA A 760 55.47 -1.04 -3.58
CA ALA A 760 54.99 -1.55 -2.28
C ALA A 760 56.12 -1.60 -1.23
N TRP A 761 55.82 -1.20 0.02
CA TRP A 761 56.68 -1.47 1.19
C TRP A 761 55.86 -1.80 2.45
N ARG A 762 56.52 -2.19 3.55
CA ARG A 762 55.98 -3.16 4.54
C ARG A 762 55.63 -2.62 5.95
N GLN A 763 54.55 -3.20 6.47
CA GLN A 763 54.35 -3.72 7.85
C GLN A 763 54.20 -2.80 9.10
N ARG A 764 53.02 -2.96 9.74
CA ARG A 764 52.76 -3.24 11.18
C ARG A 764 53.33 -2.33 12.29
N ARG A 765 52.39 -1.66 13.00
CA ARG A 765 52.10 -1.73 14.47
C ARG A 765 50.68 -1.12 14.65
N GLN A 766 49.72 -1.54 15.47
CA GLN A 766 49.56 -2.35 16.70
C GLN A 766 48.99 -1.45 17.84
N LYS A 767 47.74 -1.72 18.25
CA LYS A 767 47.02 -1.30 19.49
C LYS A 767 47.14 0.16 19.98
N ALA A 768 46.02 0.88 20.01
CA ALA A 768 45.34 1.41 21.22
C ALA A 768 44.14 2.29 20.82
N GLY A 769 43.09 2.30 21.64
CA GLY A 769 41.79 2.92 21.36
C GLY A 769 40.69 1.90 21.61
#